data_AF-A0A2P4Z8R2-F1
#
_entry.id   AF-A0A2P4Z8R2-F1
#
_cell.length_a   1.000
_cell.length_b   1.000
_cell.length_c   1.000
_cell.angle_alpha   90.00
_cell.angle_beta   90.00
_cell.angle_gamma   90.00
#
_symmetry.space_group_name_H-M   'P 1'
#
loop_
_entity.id
_entity.type
_entity.pdbx_description
1 polymer ?
#
loop_
_entity_poly.entity_id
_entity_poly.type
_entity_poly.pdbx_seq_one_letter_code
_entity_poly.pdbx_strand_id
1 'polypeptide(L)'
;MAHADQHGIPCAFIRGGTSKALFFHERNLPPPGPLRDTVLKRLMGSPDVQQVDGMGGRSTHTSKIAIVRPSDRQGVDVDFTFAQVSVDQDMISYKGNCGNISSAVGPFAIDEGLLGKSANTTYSANDDTAVTEVRIYNTNTQRILHAHVPMDKKSGFSITVGNATIAGVPGTSASIWMDYKDAVGGSRLKGIVPTGRTIDTLNVQGKKVDCTICDVANISVFVRATDVGLTGSESAKDINTHATAIALCKELRGKAAQLIGMCADWELVDEQSPGLPFVILVAPPTHDAADLAVRVIFMNRCHDSIAGTAAVGVAACSRIPNSVLSEILREGTSERNAVQIGHPEGIMPISIRTKAADQASDLIEFDMLAFERTSRRIMSGSVFIPKQIWNGDGRTRKEMLPQKTHLLMTGDINLLNVDDSTEPFRRVVDSLSAADIVISNLECVLGMPEQAYSIQHEGLFANPIVGAEALHIGKIAAVGLANNINYGARNILGSIATLDKAGIPHTGAGANIEAARKPVIVERGGRKYGFLQRTSVYWPRDHAADATGAGVAPLPGHTAYEAHMYRYHSKIPPVNRPEIPPLVTTWADPQYLAMFTDDIKSLRPQVDVLIASCHWGLGKEVLTYMEQIAKAAIDAGADVVMGHGPHHPLPISFYNQKPIFYGLGSFSFHMGHLGLAHGDWVGLLGSLEFHEENSAGGAKVSFRFVRHNKDNETYLSHPEDEKDTVAMLTATSQKYGATLWADGDSIYAKPS
;
A
#
# COMPACT_ATOMS: atom_id res chain seq x y z
N MET A 1 -2.71 28.80 15.94
CA MET A 1 -2.22 29.68 14.85
C MET A 1 -2.46 28.96 13.55
N ALA A 2 -3.01 29.62 12.53
CA ALA A 2 -3.18 29.00 11.21
C ALA A 2 -1.82 29.00 10.49
N HIS A 3 -1.20 27.84 10.35
CA HIS A 3 -0.01 27.68 9.51
C HIS A 3 -0.45 27.70 8.04
N ALA A 4 0.33 28.31 7.15
CA ALA A 4 -0.03 28.44 5.75
C ALA A 4 -0.18 27.06 5.07
N ASP A 5 0.72 26.15 5.41
CA ASP A 5 0.95 24.86 4.76
C ASP A 5 0.68 23.64 5.66
N GLN A 6 0.53 23.81 6.98
CA GLN A 6 0.29 22.72 7.92
C GLN A 6 -1.08 22.80 8.62
N HIS A 7 -1.66 21.64 8.92
CA HIS A 7 -2.86 21.49 9.73
C HIS A 7 -2.48 20.88 11.09
N GLY A 8 -2.89 21.56 12.17
CA GLY A 8 -2.65 21.12 13.54
C GLY A 8 -3.83 20.32 14.08
N ILE A 9 -3.58 19.08 14.49
CA ILE A 9 -4.58 18.16 15.01
C ILE A 9 -4.44 18.11 16.54
N PRO A 10 -5.47 18.48 17.34
CA PRO A 10 -5.38 18.46 18.79
C PRO A 10 -5.22 17.03 19.34
N CYS A 11 -4.22 16.83 20.20
CA CYS A 11 -3.83 15.54 20.76
C CYS A 11 -3.22 15.66 22.17
N ALA A 12 -3.09 14.52 22.85
CA ALA A 12 -2.22 14.36 24.01
C ALA A 12 -1.16 13.27 23.73
N PHE A 13 0.05 13.44 24.24
CA PHE A 13 1.08 12.40 24.22
C PHE A 13 1.22 11.82 25.62
N ILE A 14 0.90 10.54 25.77
CA ILE A 14 0.69 9.91 27.07
C ILE A 14 1.53 8.64 27.18
N ARG A 15 2.15 8.45 28.35
CA ARG A 15 2.67 7.14 28.76
C ARG A 15 1.54 6.33 29.39
N GLY A 16 1.28 5.14 28.85
CA GLY A 16 0.46 4.12 29.50
C GLY A 16 1.31 2.88 29.74
N GLY A 17 1.46 2.46 30.99
CA GLY A 17 2.39 1.39 31.35
C GLY A 17 3.81 1.66 30.83
N THR A 18 4.43 0.68 30.19
CA THR A 18 5.77 0.79 29.59
C THR A 18 5.75 1.26 28.12
N SER A 19 4.71 1.97 27.68
CA SER A 19 4.56 2.43 26.28
C SER A 19 4.11 3.88 26.19
N LYS A 20 4.34 4.51 25.04
CA LYS A 20 3.89 5.88 24.75
C LYS A 20 3.02 5.89 23.50
N ALA A 21 1.97 6.70 23.49
CA ALA A 21 1.10 6.87 22.33
C ALA A 21 0.59 8.31 22.20
N LEU A 22 0.24 8.68 20.97
CA LEU A 22 -0.63 9.83 20.72
C LEU A 22 -2.08 9.45 21.00
N PHE A 23 -2.77 10.29 21.76
CA PHE A 23 -4.18 10.18 22.11
C PHE A 23 -4.96 11.27 21.40
N PHE A 24 -6.03 10.87 20.71
CA PHE A 24 -6.93 11.77 20.01
C PHE A 24 -8.37 11.56 20.47
N HIS A 25 -9.13 12.66 20.53
CA HIS A 25 -10.58 12.57 20.40
C HIS A 25 -10.90 12.17 18.96
N GLU A 26 -11.81 11.21 18.75
CA GLU A 26 -12.14 10.74 17.40
C GLU A 26 -12.63 11.88 16.48
N ARG A 27 -13.38 12.85 17.04
CA ARG A 27 -13.89 14.03 16.31
C ARG A 27 -12.80 14.91 15.70
N ASN A 28 -11.55 14.79 16.16
CA ASN A 28 -10.42 15.57 15.64
C ASN A 28 -9.72 14.87 14.46
N LEU A 29 -10.16 13.68 14.07
CA LEU A 29 -9.55 12.89 13.00
C LEU A 29 -10.52 12.75 11.82
N PRO A 30 -10.03 12.45 10.60
CA PRO A 30 -10.91 12.02 9.50
C PRO A 30 -11.74 10.81 9.92
N PRO A 31 -12.88 10.50 9.27
CA PRO A 31 -13.63 9.25 9.49
C PRO A 31 -12.77 7.99 9.26
N PRO A 32 -13.13 6.82 9.82
CA PRO A 32 -12.39 5.57 9.57
C PRO A 32 -12.26 5.28 8.08
N GLY A 33 -11.06 4.95 7.61
CA GLY A 33 -10.79 4.64 6.21
C GLY A 33 -9.40 5.12 5.74
N PRO A 34 -9.09 5.01 4.43
CA PRO A 34 -7.76 5.24 3.90
C PRO A 34 -7.17 6.62 4.24
N LEU A 35 -7.98 7.68 4.28
CA LEU A 35 -7.51 9.02 4.64
C LEU A 35 -7.07 9.09 6.10
N ARG A 36 -7.82 8.48 7.04
CA ARG A 36 -7.41 8.38 8.44
C ARG A 36 -6.10 7.63 8.54
N ASP A 37 -5.95 6.51 7.85
CA ASP A 37 -4.73 5.70 7.88
C ASP A 37 -3.51 6.51 7.40
N THR A 38 -3.64 7.26 6.29
CA THR A 38 -2.59 8.16 5.79
C THR A 38 -2.24 9.25 6.82
N VAL A 39 -3.25 9.89 7.41
CA VAL A 39 -3.06 10.91 8.45
C VAL A 39 -2.32 10.33 9.66
N LEU A 40 -2.77 9.20 10.19
CA LEU A 40 -2.17 8.56 11.36
C LEU A 40 -0.73 8.07 11.10
N LYS A 41 -0.46 7.51 9.91
CA LYS A 41 0.91 7.15 9.52
C LYS A 41 1.82 8.38 9.42
N ARG A 42 1.34 9.45 8.79
CA ARG A 42 2.09 10.71 8.68
C ARG A 42 2.38 11.33 10.04
N LEU A 43 1.43 11.29 10.98
CA LEU A 43 1.60 11.78 12.35
C LEU A 43 2.71 11.05 13.10
N MET A 44 2.88 9.74 12.85
CA MET A 44 3.96 8.96 13.43
C MET A 44 5.28 9.10 12.65
N GLY A 45 5.25 9.65 11.44
CA GLY A 45 6.43 9.77 10.57
C GLY A 45 6.76 8.47 9.84
N SER A 46 5.78 7.61 9.59
CA SER A 46 5.99 6.32 8.90
C SER A 46 5.55 6.38 7.43
N PRO A 47 6.20 5.63 6.52
CA PRO A 47 7.33 4.70 6.76
C PRO A 47 8.69 5.41 6.87
N ASP A 48 9.38 5.23 7.98
CA ASP A 48 10.75 5.68 8.21
C ASP A 48 11.30 5.01 9.48
N VAL A 49 12.43 4.30 9.38
CA VAL A 49 13.12 3.70 10.53
C VAL A 49 13.47 4.75 11.60
N GLN A 50 13.70 6.00 11.19
CA GLN A 50 14.02 7.10 12.09
C GLN A 50 12.78 7.78 12.67
N GLN A 51 11.63 7.68 11.99
CA GLN A 51 10.41 8.46 12.27
C GLN A 51 10.71 9.95 12.52
N VAL A 52 11.72 10.49 11.81
CA VAL A 52 12.31 11.79 12.14
C VAL A 52 11.35 12.94 11.86
N ASP A 53 10.45 12.75 10.91
CA ASP A 53 9.41 13.69 10.51
C ASP A 53 8.06 13.35 11.16
N GLY A 54 8.06 12.88 12.41
CA GLY A 54 6.83 12.56 13.12
C GLY A 54 7.00 12.35 14.62
N MET A 55 5.94 11.93 15.30
CA MET A 55 5.92 11.69 16.75
C MET A 55 6.33 10.27 17.15
N GLY A 56 6.61 9.40 16.17
CA GLY A 56 7.12 8.07 16.41
C GLY A 56 8.50 8.08 17.07
N GLY A 57 8.80 7.04 17.82
CA GLY A 57 10.03 6.94 18.60
C GLY A 57 10.92 5.77 18.20
N ARG A 58 10.88 5.35 16.92
CA ARG A 58 11.76 4.32 16.33
C ARG A 58 11.57 2.91 16.88
N SER A 59 10.49 2.67 17.61
CA SER A 59 10.19 1.34 18.17
C SER A 59 8.70 1.09 18.21
N THR A 60 8.33 -0.20 18.28
CA THR A 60 6.94 -0.63 18.41
C THR A 60 6.29 -0.17 19.72
N HIS A 61 7.07 0.15 20.75
CA HIS A 61 6.60 0.68 22.05
C HIS A 61 6.25 2.17 22.02
N THR A 62 6.75 2.89 21.02
CA THR A 62 6.62 4.35 20.86
C THR A 62 5.95 4.76 19.55
N SER A 63 5.62 3.80 18.67
CA SER A 63 4.85 3.99 17.44
C SER A 63 3.39 3.52 17.62
N LYS A 64 2.62 4.20 18.48
CA LYS A 64 1.27 3.79 18.89
C LYS A 64 0.30 4.97 18.91
N ILE A 65 -0.95 4.72 18.56
CA ILE A 65 -2.04 5.71 18.62
C ILE A 65 -3.24 5.13 19.39
N ALA A 66 -3.89 5.99 20.16
CA ALA A 66 -5.16 5.75 20.83
C ALA A 66 -6.20 6.76 20.35
N ILE A 67 -7.33 6.28 19.87
CA ILE A 67 -8.47 7.10 19.43
C ILE A 67 -9.61 6.84 20.41
N VAL A 68 -10.12 7.88 21.05
CA VAL A 68 -11.12 7.77 22.11
C VAL A 68 -12.32 8.67 21.78
N ARG A 69 -13.51 8.18 22.08
CA ARG A 69 -14.74 8.98 22.05
C ARG A 69 -15.70 8.54 23.16
N PRO A 70 -16.69 9.37 23.55
CA PRO A 70 -17.81 8.90 24.36
C PRO A 70 -18.49 7.69 23.70
N SER A 71 -18.90 6.71 24.51
CA SER A 71 -19.65 5.57 24.00
C SER A 71 -21.14 5.88 23.93
N ASP A 72 -21.81 5.41 22.88
CA ASP A 72 -23.27 5.41 22.79
C ASP A 72 -23.89 4.14 23.41
N ARG A 73 -23.05 3.20 23.88
CA ARG A 73 -23.51 1.91 24.43
C ARG A 73 -23.94 2.06 25.88
N GLN A 74 -25.07 1.44 26.21
CA GLN A 74 -25.55 1.41 27.59
C GLN A 74 -24.52 0.73 28.51
N GLY A 75 -24.16 1.40 29.60
CA GLY A 75 -23.21 0.85 30.58
C GLY A 75 -21.75 0.85 30.13
N VAL A 76 -21.40 1.56 29.06
CA VAL A 76 -20.01 1.82 28.64
C VAL A 76 -19.77 3.31 28.66
N ASP A 77 -18.62 3.74 29.15
CA ASP A 77 -18.32 5.17 29.29
C ASP A 77 -17.62 5.72 28.04
N VAL A 78 -16.64 5.00 27.48
CA VAL A 78 -15.90 5.42 26.27
C VAL A 78 -15.63 4.27 25.30
N ASP A 79 -15.58 4.60 24.02
CA ASP A 79 -15.02 3.72 22.98
C ASP A 79 -13.53 4.03 22.80
N PHE A 80 -12.73 2.98 22.67
CA PHE A 80 -11.29 3.05 22.46
C PHE A 80 -10.88 2.23 21.25
N THR A 81 -10.19 2.86 20.31
CA THR A 81 -9.52 2.20 19.19
C THR A 81 -8.02 2.35 19.32
N PHE A 82 -7.32 1.23 19.42
CA PHE A 82 -5.87 1.14 19.32
C PHE A 82 -5.43 1.01 17.86
N ALA A 83 -4.38 1.73 17.49
CA ALA A 83 -3.70 1.57 16.21
C ALA A 83 -2.19 1.38 16.41
N GLN A 84 -1.66 0.29 15.86
CA GLN A 84 -0.23 0.03 15.78
C GLN A 84 0.28 0.50 14.42
N VAL A 85 1.14 1.52 14.41
CA VAL A 85 1.77 2.01 13.17
C VAL A 85 3.12 1.32 13.00
N SER A 86 3.34 0.72 11.83
CA SER A 86 4.65 0.14 11.49
C SER A 86 5.70 1.24 11.39
N VAL A 87 6.94 0.94 11.77
CA VAL A 87 8.02 1.93 11.76
C VAL A 87 8.56 2.08 10.34
N ASP A 88 8.91 0.96 9.70
CA ASP A 88 9.62 0.89 8.43
C ASP A 88 8.74 0.57 7.22
N GLN A 89 7.48 0.19 7.45
CA GLN A 89 6.53 -0.19 6.39
C GLN A 89 5.35 0.79 6.34
N ASP A 90 4.76 0.96 5.16
CA ASP A 90 3.59 1.83 4.95
C ASP A 90 2.29 1.20 5.46
N MET A 91 2.30 0.69 6.70
CA MET A 91 1.25 -0.18 7.25
C MET A 91 0.80 0.31 8.64
N ILE A 92 -0.51 0.20 8.87
CA ILE A 92 -1.17 0.45 10.16
C ILE A 92 -2.11 -0.71 10.46
N SER A 93 -2.16 -1.15 11.72
CA SER A 93 -2.96 -2.29 12.16
C SER A 93 -3.90 -1.92 13.30
N TYR A 94 -5.16 -2.35 13.14
CA TYR A 94 -6.26 -2.20 14.11
C TYR A 94 -6.71 -3.56 14.66
N LYS A 95 -5.93 -4.64 14.51
CA LYS A 95 -6.40 -6.01 14.76
C LYS A 95 -6.34 -6.48 16.22
N GLY A 96 -5.81 -5.69 17.15
CA GLY A 96 -5.63 -6.13 18.53
C GLY A 96 -5.65 -5.00 19.54
N ASN A 97 -5.67 -5.37 20.82
CA ASN A 97 -5.55 -4.43 21.93
C ASN A 97 -4.08 -4.21 22.34
N CYS A 98 -3.79 -3.09 23.00
CA CYS A 98 -2.54 -2.88 23.73
C CYS A 98 -2.81 -2.65 25.22
N GLY A 99 -2.47 -3.63 26.06
CA GLY A 99 -2.72 -3.58 27.51
C GLY A 99 -1.96 -2.48 28.26
N ASN A 100 -0.88 -1.96 27.68
CA ASN A 100 -0.19 -0.79 28.23
C ASN A 100 -0.95 0.50 27.90
N ILE A 101 -1.36 0.68 26.64
CA ILE A 101 -2.04 1.91 26.22
C ILE A 101 -3.46 2.01 26.79
N SER A 102 -4.16 0.88 26.98
CA SER A 102 -5.48 0.87 27.63
C SER A 102 -5.44 1.47 29.05
N SER A 103 -4.32 1.34 29.78
CA SER A 103 -4.16 1.94 31.12
C SER A 103 -4.16 3.47 31.15
N ALA A 104 -3.91 4.10 30.00
CA ALA A 104 -3.95 5.56 29.84
C ALA A 104 -5.32 6.07 29.35
N VAL A 105 -6.21 5.19 28.89
CA VAL A 105 -7.54 5.59 28.38
C VAL A 105 -8.44 6.10 29.50
N GLY A 106 -8.45 5.44 30.66
CA GLY A 106 -9.22 5.88 31.83
C GLY A 106 -8.84 7.30 32.29
N PRO A 107 -7.55 7.57 32.60
CA PRO A 107 -7.06 8.91 32.92
C PRO A 107 -7.39 9.94 31.83
N PHE A 108 -7.18 9.60 30.55
CA PHE A 108 -7.51 10.49 29.44
C PHE A 108 -9.02 10.82 29.41
N ALA A 109 -9.88 9.83 29.59
CA ALA A 109 -11.33 10.03 29.58
C ALA A 109 -11.81 10.91 30.74
N ILE A 110 -11.22 10.77 31.93
CA ILE A 110 -11.49 11.64 33.09
C ILE A 110 -11.03 13.07 32.79
N ASP A 111 -9.76 13.23 32.42
CA ASP A 111 -9.15 14.56 32.24
C ASP A 111 -9.78 15.36 31.09
N GLU A 112 -10.30 14.68 30.06
CA GLU A 112 -10.95 15.28 28.90
C GLU A 112 -12.47 15.41 29.06
N GLY A 113 -13.03 15.03 30.22
CA GLY A 113 -14.47 15.13 30.49
C GLY A 113 -15.34 14.25 29.60
N LEU A 114 -14.86 13.06 29.22
CA LEU A 114 -15.55 12.13 28.32
C LEU A 114 -16.52 11.18 29.04
N LEU A 115 -16.52 11.16 30.38
CA LEU A 115 -17.39 10.29 31.15
C LEU A 115 -18.84 10.80 31.19
N GLY A 116 -19.80 9.90 31.00
CA GLY A 116 -21.23 10.19 31.20
C GLY A 116 -21.61 10.28 32.69
N LYS A 117 -22.85 10.71 32.98
CA LYS A 117 -23.40 10.85 34.35
C LYS A 117 -23.49 9.53 35.15
N SER A 118 -23.22 8.39 34.52
CA SER A 118 -23.36 7.03 35.07
C SER A 118 -22.02 6.36 35.42
N ALA A 119 -20.93 7.12 35.54
CA ALA A 119 -19.64 6.58 35.95
C ALA A 119 -19.69 6.13 37.42
N ASN A 120 -19.24 4.91 37.69
CA ASN A 120 -19.20 4.33 39.04
C ASN A 120 -17.99 4.89 39.80
N THR A 121 -18.17 6.02 40.48
CA THR A 121 -17.14 6.60 41.36
C THR A 121 -17.35 6.17 42.80
N THR A 122 -16.37 5.47 43.36
CA THR A 122 -16.31 5.14 44.78
C THR A 122 -15.51 6.20 45.50
N TYR A 123 -16.13 6.89 46.46
CA TYR A 123 -15.51 7.94 47.24
C TYR A 123 -14.89 7.35 48.52
N SER A 124 -13.60 7.60 48.76
CA SER A 124 -12.98 7.29 50.07
C SER A 124 -13.64 8.15 51.16
N ALA A 125 -13.96 7.58 52.32
CA ALA A 125 -14.57 8.32 53.41
C ALA A 125 -13.62 9.31 54.10
N ASN A 126 -12.30 9.09 54.01
CA ASN A 126 -11.30 9.76 54.86
C ASN A 126 -10.17 10.49 54.10
N ASP A 127 -10.14 10.46 52.76
CA ASP A 127 -9.15 11.17 51.93
C ASP A 127 -9.79 12.06 50.87
N ASP A 128 -9.05 13.07 50.38
CA ASP A 128 -9.41 13.92 49.23
C ASP A 128 -9.38 13.18 47.87
N THR A 129 -9.26 11.84 47.88
CA THR A 129 -9.15 10.98 46.71
C THR A 129 -10.40 10.10 46.50
N ALA A 130 -10.73 9.84 45.25
CA ALA A 130 -11.77 8.87 44.86
C ALA A 130 -11.21 7.91 43.81
N VAL A 131 -11.87 6.77 43.60
CA VAL A 131 -11.54 5.83 42.53
C VAL A 131 -12.75 5.72 41.60
N THR A 132 -12.53 6.03 40.32
CA THR A 132 -13.56 5.91 39.29
C THR A 132 -13.30 4.68 38.44
N GLU A 133 -14.31 3.82 38.32
CA GLU A 133 -14.32 2.76 37.33
C GLU A 133 -14.74 3.34 35.97
N VAL A 134 -13.82 3.32 35.00
CA VAL A 134 -14.08 3.69 33.62
C VAL A 134 -14.23 2.42 32.79
N ARG A 135 -15.42 2.21 32.22
CA ARG A 135 -15.74 1.08 31.35
C ARG A 135 -15.45 1.45 29.90
N ILE A 136 -14.45 0.79 29.34
CA ILE A 136 -13.85 1.11 28.04
C ILE A 136 -14.23 0.02 27.06
N TYR A 137 -15.07 0.32 26.09
CA TYR A 137 -15.32 -0.60 24.98
C TYR A 137 -14.17 -0.49 23.97
N ASN A 138 -13.34 -1.53 23.92
CA ASN A 138 -12.28 -1.64 22.94
C ASN A 138 -12.87 -2.09 21.59
N THR A 139 -12.85 -1.21 20.60
CA THR A 139 -13.40 -1.46 19.26
C THR A 139 -12.62 -2.53 18.50
N ASN A 140 -11.31 -2.69 18.78
CA ASN A 140 -10.48 -3.68 18.11
C ASN A 140 -10.88 -5.11 18.48
N THR A 141 -11.20 -5.34 19.75
CA THR A 141 -11.51 -6.67 20.31
C THR A 141 -12.99 -6.86 20.62
N GLN A 142 -13.81 -5.81 20.46
CA GLN A 142 -15.23 -5.78 20.77
C GLN A 142 -15.57 -6.21 22.21
N ARG A 143 -14.71 -5.82 23.16
CA ARG A 143 -14.83 -6.19 24.58
C ARG A 143 -14.66 -5.01 25.50
N ILE A 144 -15.18 -5.15 26.71
CA ILE A 144 -15.15 -4.11 27.75
C ILE A 144 -13.92 -4.34 28.63
N LEU A 145 -13.19 -3.27 28.89
CA LEU A 145 -12.10 -3.19 29.84
C LEU A 145 -12.52 -2.27 30.98
N HIS A 146 -12.14 -2.59 32.21
CA HIS A 146 -12.45 -1.76 33.38
C HIS A 146 -11.16 -1.14 33.88
N ALA A 147 -11.09 0.18 33.91
CA ALA A 147 -9.97 0.92 34.47
C ALA A 147 -10.40 1.58 35.79
N HIS A 148 -9.80 1.18 36.90
CA HIS A 148 -10.02 1.82 38.19
C HIS A 148 -8.96 2.91 38.40
N VAL A 149 -9.36 4.15 38.21
CA VAL A 149 -8.46 5.30 38.13
C VAL A 149 -8.61 6.16 39.39
N PRO A 150 -7.52 6.44 40.12
CA PRO A 150 -7.54 7.39 41.22
C PRO A 150 -7.74 8.81 40.68
N MET A 151 -8.64 9.56 41.31
CA MET A 151 -8.96 10.93 40.96
C MET A 151 -8.95 11.83 42.19
N ASP A 152 -8.61 13.10 41.97
CA ASP A 152 -8.67 14.13 42.99
C ASP A 152 -10.09 14.69 43.06
N LYS A 153 -10.72 14.64 44.23
CA LYS A 153 -12.13 15.04 44.39
C LYS A 153 -12.36 16.53 44.11
N LYS A 154 -11.37 17.37 44.39
CA LYS A 154 -11.51 18.84 44.29
C LYS A 154 -11.40 19.31 42.84
N SER A 155 -10.40 18.81 42.12
CA SER A 155 -10.13 19.22 40.75
C SER A 155 -10.90 18.39 39.72
N GLY A 156 -11.32 17.17 40.07
CA GLY A 156 -12.00 16.24 39.16
C GLY A 156 -11.07 15.54 38.16
N PHE A 157 -9.76 15.80 38.24
CA PHE A 157 -8.75 15.21 37.34
C PHE A 157 -8.19 13.90 37.89
N SER A 158 -7.62 13.10 37.00
CA SER A 158 -6.90 11.88 37.37
C SER A 158 -5.63 12.20 38.16
N ILE A 159 -5.32 11.39 39.17
CA ILE A 159 -4.10 11.52 39.97
C ILE A 159 -2.98 10.77 39.25
N THR A 160 -1.87 11.45 38.99
CA THR A 160 -0.67 10.85 38.39
C THR A 160 0.39 10.45 39.43
N VAL A 161 0.49 11.19 40.53
CA VAL A 161 1.52 10.98 41.56
C VAL A 161 1.06 9.93 42.58
N GLY A 162 1.95 9.00 42.92
CA GLY A 162 1.68 7.94 43.89
C GLY A 162 2.95 7.15 44.20
N ASN A 163 2.80 6.05 44.91
CA ASN A 163 3.90 5.19 45.40
C ASN A 163 4.03 3.86 44.63
N ALA A 164 3.17 3.59 43.64
CA ALA A 164 3.24 2.37 42.85
C ALA A 164 4.45 2.38 41.92
N THR A 165 5.13 1.24 41.80
CA THR A 165 6.25 1.02 40.88
C THR A 165 5.85 -0.04 39.85
N ILE A 166 6.30 0.12 38.61
CA ILE A 166 6.19 -0.92 37.58
C ILE A 166 7.54 -1.09 36.90
N ALA A 167 7.92 -2.33 36.60
CA ALA A 167 9.16 -2.63 35.90
C ALA A 167 9.23 -1.88 34.55
N GLY A 168 10.39 -1.32 34.23
CA GLY A 168 10.62 -0.56 32.99
C GLY A 168 10.20 0.92 33.03
N VAL A 169 9.70 1.44 34.15
CA VAL A 169 9.39 2.88 34.32
C VAL A 169 10.14 3.43 35.53
N PRO A 170 11.03 4.44 35.37
CA PRO A 170 11.71 5.06 36.49
C PRO A 170 10.75 5.82 37.44
N GLY A 171 10.98 5.69 38.75
CA GLY A 171 10.23 6.39 39.80
C GLY A 171 8.92 5.71 40.19
N THR A 172 8.02 6.47 40.81
CA THR A 172 6.71 6.00 41.28
C THR A 172 5.57 6.79 40.63
N SER A 173 4.37 6.23 40.62
CA SER A 173 3.16 6.89 40.10
C SER A 173 1.91 6.36 40.82
N ALA A 174 0.75 6.95 40.53
CA ALA A 174 -0.52 6.46 41.03
C ALA A 174 -0.88 5.10 40.39
N SER A 175 -1.44 4.22 41.22
CA SER A 175 -1.87 2.88 40.82
C SER A 175 -3.15 2.94 39.99
N ILE A 176 -3.15 2.29 38.83
CA ILE A 176 -4.34 2.10 37.98
C ILE A 176 -4.55 0.59 37.83
N TRP A 177 -5.67 0.09 38.33
CA TRP A 177 -6.03 -1.31 38.15
C TRP A 177 -6.78 -1.50 36.84
N MET A 178 -6.25 -2.35 35.98
CA MET A 178 -6.87 -2.73 34.72
C MET A 178 -7.48 -4.11 34.86
N ASP A 179 -8.81 -4.19 34.87
CA ASP A 179 -9.59 -5.42 35.01
C ASP A 179 -10.20 -5.83 33.66
N TYR A 180 -9.89 -7.07 33.27
CA TYR A 180 -10.22 -7.68 31.99
C TYR A 180 -11.31 -8.77 32.12
N LYS A 181 -12.07 -8.77 33.22
CA LYS A 181 -13.14 -9.76 33.46
C LYS A 181 -14.10 -9.94 32.27
N ASP A 182 -14.44 -8.84 31.59
CA ASP A 182 -15.36 -8.81 30.43
C ASP A 182 -14.63 -8.83 29.08
N ALA A 183 -13.36 -9.27 29.07
CA ALA A 183 -12.51 -9.36 27.88
C ALA A 183 -12.31 -10.78 27.33
N VAL A 184 -13.24 -11.68 27.62
CA VAL A 184 -13.22 -13.09 27.16
C VAL A 184 -13.93 -13.25 25.82
N GLY A 185 -13.34 -13.99 24.89
CA GLY A 185 -13.92 -14.44 23.62
C GLY A 185 -14.23 -13.34 22.60
N GLY A 186 -13.54 -12.20 22.66
CA GLY A 186 -13.82 -11.01 21.84
C GLY A 186 -13.60 -11.17 20.35
N SER A 187 -12.55 -11.90 19.98
CA SER A 187 -12.05 -11.89 18.62
C SER A 187 -12.71 -12.96 17.73
N ARG A 188 -13.24 -14.03 18.33
CA ARG A 188 -13.88 -15.16 17.62
C ARG A 188 -15.36 -15.37 17.96
N LEU A 189 -15.85 -14.73 19.04
CA LEU A 189 -17.21 -14.93 19.57
C LEU A 189 -17.53 -16.40 19.95
N LYS A 190 -16.51 -17.17 20.32
CA LYS A 190 -16.61 -18.61 20.65
C LYS A 190 -16.18 -18.93 22.10
N GLY A 191 -16.30 -17.97 23.01
CA GLY A 191 -15.87 -18.11 24.40
C GLY A 191 -14.34 -18.10 24.57
N ILE A 192 -13.87 -18.63 25.70
CA ILE A 192 -12.45 -18.62 26.09
C ILE A 192 -11.57 -19.51 25.19
N VAL A 193 -12.07 -20.67 24.76
CA VAL A 193 -11.37 -21.63 23.89
C VAL A 193 -12.05 -21.69 22.51
N PRO A 194 -11.56 -20.96 21.50
CA PRO A 194 -12.28 -20.78 20.23
C PRO A 194 -12.39 -22.05 19.37
N THR A 195 -11.55 -23.07 19.61
CA THR A 195 -11.63 -24.38 18.94
C THR A 195 -12.61 -25.33 19.60
N GLY A 196 -13.08 -25.01 20.82
CA GLY A 196 -13.85 -25.92 21.67
C GLY A 196 -13.03 -27.05 22.31
N ARG A 197 -11.70 -27.07 22.13
CA ARG A 197 -10.79 -28.10 22.67
C ARG A 197 -9.72 -27.46 23.54
N THR A 198 -9.57 -27.92 24.77
CA THR A 198 -8.54 -27.38 25.69
C THR A 198 -7.12 -27.68 25.21
N ILE A 199 -6.94 -28.73 24.40
CA ILE A 199 -5.70 -29.07 23.70
C ILE A 199 -6.01 -29.35 22.22
N ASP A 200 -5.26 -28.70 21.33
CA ASP A 200 -5.20 -28.96 19.89
C ASP A 200 -3.79 -29.44 19.52
N THR A 201 -3.70 -30.48 18.68
CA THR A 201 -2.41 -30.99 18.17
C THR A 201 -2.15 -30.45 16.77
N LEU A 202 -1.08 -29.67 16.60
CA LEU A 202 -0.64 -29.13 15.32
C LEU A 202 0.58 -29.92 14.81
N ASN A 203 0.61 -30.21 13.50
CA ASN A 203 1.81 -30.79 12.87
C ASN A 203 2.69 -29.65 12.35
N VAL A 204 3.91 -29.52 12.86
CA VAL A 204 4.83 -28.42 12.57
C VAL A 204 6.22 -29.00 12.31
N GLN A 205 6.79 -28.74 11.13
CA GLN A 205 8.05 -29.35 10.67
C GLN A 205 8.11 -30.89 10.85
N GLY A 206 6.98 -31.58 10.65
CA GLY A 206 6.87 -33.03 10.80
C GLY A 206 6.76 -33.53 12.25
N LYS A 207 6.71 -32.63 13.25
CA LYS A 207 6.48 -32.96 14.66
C LYS A 207 5.06 -32.61 15.07
N LYS A 208 4.43 -33.47 15.87
CA LYS A 208 3.15 -33.15 16.53
C LYS A 208 3.43 -32.33 17.79
N VAL A 209 2.83 -31.15 17.87
CA VAL A 209 2.96 -30.22 18.99
C VAL A 209 1.57 -29.95 19.53
N ASP A 210 1.35 -30.22 20.82
CA ASP A 210 0.11 -29.87 21.48
C ASP A 210 0.14 -28.41 21.93
N CYS A 211 -0.98 -27.73 21.74
CA CYS A 211 -1.14 -26.34 22.09
C CYS A 211 -2.53 -26.08 22.68
N THR A 212 -2.66 -25.02 23.48
CA THR A 212 -3.95 -24.49 23.91
C THR A 212 -4.16 -23.13 23.24
N ILE A 213 -5.27 -22.94 22.54
CA ILE A 213 -5.63 -21.65 21.94
C ILE A 213 -6.66 -20.97 22.84
N CYS A 214 -6.39 -19.72 23.23
CA CYS A 214 -7.24 -18.96 24.15
C CYS A 214 -7.52 -17.55 23.58
N ASP A 215 -8.77 -17.09 23.66
CA ASP A 215 -9.20 -15.75 23.25
C ASP A 215 -9.59 -14.94 24.48
N VAL A 216 -8.59 -14.38 25.19
CA VAL A 216 -8.81 -13.48 26.33
C VAL A 216 -7.88 -12.29 26.21
N ALA A 217 -8.44 -11.08 26.20
CA ALA A 217 -7.78 -9.83 25.86
C ALA A 217 -7.20 -9.76 24.43
N ASN A 218 -6.41 -10.73 24.01
CA ASN A 218 -5.94 -10.99 22.64
C ASN A 218 -5.81 -12.51 22.45
N ILE A 219 -6.01 -13.00 21.23
CA ILE A 219 -5.84 -14.44 20.94
C ILE A 219 -4.39 -14.85 21.16
N SER A 220 -4.19 -15.95 21.89
CA SER A 220 -2.89 -16.52 22.23
C SER A 220 -2.87 -18.04 22.01
N VAL A 221 -1.73 -18.56 21.60
CA VAL A 221 -1.44 -19.99 21.44
C VAL A 221 -0.36 -20.35 22.46
N PHE A 222 -0.72 -21.20 23.42
CA PHE A 222 0.19 -21.67 24.46
C PHE A 222 0.83 -22.99 24.04
N VAL A 223 2.14 -23.10 24.20
CA VAL A 223 2.94 -24.27 23.82
C VAL A 223 4.07 -24.46 24.83
N ARG A 224 4.46 -25.71 25.11
CA ARG A 224 5.61 -26.01 25.97
C ARG A 224 6.90 -25.49 25.33
N ALA A 225 7.76 -24.85 26.12
CA ALA A 225 9.06 -24.39 25.62
C ALA A 225 9.89 -25.55 25.04
N THR A 226 9.80 -26.74 25.63
CA THR A 226 10.51 -27.95 25.18
C THR A 226 10.08 -28.41 23.79
N ASP A 227 8.82 -28.21 23.43
CA ASP A 227 8.29 -28.62 22.12
C ASP A 227 8.86 -27.74 20.99
N VAL A 228 9.38 -26.56 21.33
CA VAL A 228 10.10 -25.67 20.41
C VAL A 228 11.62 -25.67 20.57
N GLY A 229 12.15 -26.62 21.34
CA GLY A 229 13.59 -26.78 21.54
C GLY A 229 14.20 -25.79 22.54
N LEU A 230 13.39 -25.20 23.41
CA LEU A 230 13.81 -24.26 24.45
C LEU A 230 13.52 -24.83 25.85
N THR A 231 14.15 -24.26 26.86
CA THR A 231 13.95 -24.61 28.28
C THR A 231 12.87 -23.75 28.94
N GLY A 232 12.63 -22.54 28.41
CA GLY A 232 11.74 -21.53 29.00
C GLY A 232 12.47 -20.56 29.93
N SER A 233 13.76 -20.78 30.19
CA SER A 233 14.61 -19.92 31.03
C SER A 233 15.39 -18.87 30.24
N GLU A 234 15.42 -18.97 28.91
CA GLU A 234 16.24 -18.14 28.03
C GLU A 234 15.95 -16.64 28.15
N SER A 235 16.91 -15.79 27.84
CA SER A 235 16.64 -14.36 27.67
C SER A 235 15.92 -14.09 26.35
N ALA A 236 15.25 -12.93 26.24
CA ALA A 236 14.64 -12.53 24.96
C ALA A 236 15.68 -12.42 23.83
N LYS A 237 16.91 -12.01 24.16
CA LYS A 237 18.03 -11.94 23.21
C LYS A 237 18.37 -13.34 22.66
N ASP A 238 18.49 -14.33 23.53
CA ASP A 238 18.87 -15.69 23.13
C ASP A 238 17.81 -16.30 22.20
N ILE A 239 16.52 -16.15 22.54
CA ILE A 239 15.40 -16.61 21.71
C ILE A 239 15.39 -15.90 20.35
N ASN A 240 15.60 -14.57 20.35
CA ASN A 240 15.63 -13.77 19.12
C ASN A 240 16.79 -14.16 18.18
N THR A 241 17.88 -14.73 18.71
CA THR A 241 18.98 -15.28 17.91
C THR A 241 18.80 -16.75 17.53
N HIS A 242 17.81 -17.43 18.11
CA HIS A 242 17.55 -18.85 17.87
C HIS A 242 16.63 -19.06 16.65
N ALA A 243 17.20 -18.94 15.44
CA ALA A 243 16.46 -18.95 14.17
C ALA A 243 15.46 -20.11 14.04
N THR A 244 15.85 -21.33 14.44
CA THR A 244 14.97 -22.52 14.38
C THR A 244 13.72 -22.38 15.27
N ALA A 245 13.88 -21.85 16.49
CA ALA A 245 12.76 -21.69 17.42
C ALA A 245 11.79 -20.61 16.93
N ILE A 246 12.31 -19.50 16.40
CA ILE A 246 11.50 -18.43 15.79
C ILE A 246 10.71 -18.95 14.58
N ALA A 247 11.37 -19.72 13.69
CA ALA A 247 10.70 -20.31 12.53
C ALA A 247 9.57 -21.27 12.95
N LEU A 248 9.81 -22.10 13.96
CA LEU A 248 8.81 -23.02 14.48
C LEU A 248 7.65 -22.29 15.16
N CYS A 249 7.93 -21.23 15.93
CA CYS A 249 6.90 -20.36 16.51
C CYS A 249 6.06 -19.68 15.41
N LYS A 250 6.68 -19.23 14.31
CA LYS A 250 5.97 -18.64 13.18
C LYS A 250 5.00 -19.65 12.53
N GLU A 251 5.44 -20.88 12.29
CA GLU A 251 4.58 -21.93 11.71
C GLU A 251 3.46 -22.35 12.67
N LEU A 252 3.75 -22.50 13.97
CA LEU A 252 2.73 -22.73 15.02
C LEU A 252 1.67 -21.62 15.02
N ARG A 253 2.12 -20.35 15.00
CA ARG A 253 1.24 -19.18 14.94
C ARG A 253 0.35 -19.22 13.71
N GLY A 254 0.93 -19.44 12.53
CA GLY A 254 0.20 -19.50 11.27
C GLY A 254 -0.85 -20.60 11.27
N LYS A 255 -0.49 -21.82 11.70
CA LYS A 255 -1.41 -22.95 11.71
C LYS A 255 -2.53 -22.79 12.73
N ALA A 256 -2.23 -22.25 13.91
CA ALA A 256 -3.25 -21.90 14.90
C ALA A 256 -4.18 -20.79 14.39
N ALA A 257 -3.62 -19.75 13.74
CA ALA A 257 -4.39 -18.68 13.11
C ALA A 257 -5.33 -19.23 12.03
N GLN A 258 -4.83 -20.12 11.17
CA GLN A 258 -5.63 -20.76 10.13
C GLN A 258 -6.75 -21.62 10.73
N LEU A 259 -6.44 -22.41 11.77
CA LEU A 259 -7.41 -23.27 12.46
C LEU A 259 -8.63 -22.50 13.01
N ILE A 260 -8.41 -21.28 13.50
CA ILE A 260 -9.46 -20.42 14.05
C ILE A 260 -9.98 -19.38 13.05
N GLY A 261 -9.61 -19.49 11.76
CA GLY A 261 -10.11 -18.64 10.67
C GLY A 261 -9.58 -17.20 10.68
N MET A 262 -8.34 -16.97 11.15
CA MET A 262 -7.67 -15.65 11.07
C MET A 262 -6.93 -15.44 9.75
N CYS A 263 -6.50 -16.53 9.10
CA CYS A 263 -5.84 -16.49 7.80
C CYS A 263 -6.32 -17.65 6.93
N ALA A 264 -6.27 -17.48 5.60
CA ALA A 264 -6.67 -18.51 4.65
C ALA A 264 -5.60 -19.62 4.52
N ASP A 265 -4.34 -19.19 4.55
CA ASP A 265 -3.15 -20.05 4.54
C ASP A 265 -2.25 -19.62 5.71
N TRP A 266 -1.63 -20.58 6.39
CA TRP A 266 -0.71 -20.31 7.50
C TRP A 266 0.55 -19.56 7.04
N GLU A 267 0.97 -19.74 5.78
CA GLU A 267 2.16 -19.04 5.24
C GLU A 267 1.93 -17.54 5.14
N LEU A 268 0.68 -17.13 4.91
CA LEU A 268 0.26 -15.74 4.74
C LEU A 268 0.01 -15.01 6.07
N VAL A 269 0.36 -15.63 7.21
CA VAL A 269 0.03 -15.08 8.53
C VAL A 269 0.78 -13.78 8.82
N ASP A 270 1.92 -13.52 8.19
CA ASP A 270 2.65 -12.26 8.37
C ASP A 270 1.97 -11.09 7.64
N GLU A 271 1.41 -11.30 6.44
CA GLU A 271 0.65 -10.26 5.75
C GLU A 271 -0.75 -10.11 6.37
N GLN A 272 -1.40 -11.24 6.67
CA GLN A 272 -2.81 -11.25 7.09
C GLN A 272 -2.98 -11.02 8.58
N SER A 273 -2.01 -11.37 9.44
CA SER A 273 -2.11 -11.20 10.90
C SER A 273 -0.73 -11.10 11.57
N PRO A 274 0.06 -10.03 11.27
CA PRO A 274 1.48 -9.95 11.64
C PRO A 274 1.76 -10.06 13.15
N GLY A 275 0.79 -9.71 14.00
CA GLY A 275 0.95 -9.69 15.45
C GLY A 275 0.17 -10.76 16.21
N LEU A 276 -0.85 -11.38 15.62
CA LEU A 276 -1.75 -12.29 16.34
C LEU A 276 -1.94 -13.62 15.58
N PRO A 277 -2.23 -14.72 16.27
CA PRO A 277 -2.24 -14.84 17.73
C PRO A 277 -0.82 -14.70 18.33
N PHE A 278 -0.71 -14.35 19.61
CA PHE A 278 0.57 -14.47 20.30
C PHE A 278 0.99 -15.93 20.36
N VAL A 279 2.29 -16.23 20.28
CA VAL A 279 2.80 -17.55 20.69
C VAL A 279 3.41 -17.38 22.07
N ILE A 280 2.85 -18.08 23.04
CA ILE A 280 3.26 -18.01 24.43
C ILE A 280 3.89 -19.33 24.82
N LEU A 281 5.22 -19.32 24.95
CA LEU A 281 5.99 -20.45 25.42
C LEU A 281 5.87 -20.52 26.94
N VAL A 282 5.52 -21.69 27.45
CA VAL A 282 5.34 -21.96 28.88
C VAL A 282 6.28 -23.07 29.34
N ALA A 283 6.83 -22.93 30.54
CA ALA A 283 7.70 -23.91 31.18
C ALA A 283 7.54 -23.86 32.71
N PRO A 284 7.97 -24.91 33.44
CA PRO A 284 7.98 -24.89 34.90
C PRO A 284 8.73 -23.66 35.43
N PRO A 285 8.36 -23.15 36.62
CA PRO A 285 8.95 -21.93 37.14
C PRO A 285 10.47 -22.07 37.34
N THR A 286 11.21 -21.09 36.84
CA THR A 286 12.67 -21.00 37.01
C THR A 286 13.07 -20.20 38.26
N HIS A 287 12.11 -19.56 38.91
CA HIS A 287 12.27 -18.80 40.15
C HIS A 287 11.27 -19.26 41.20
N ASP A 288 11.71 -19.31 42.46
CA ASP A 288 10.86 -19.75 43.58
C ASP A 288 9.64 -18.87 43.81
N ALA A 289 9.69 -17.58 43.43
CA ALA A 289 8.55 -16.68 43.56
C ALA A 289 7.56 -16.73 42.36
N ALA A 290 7.90 -17.45 41.28
CA ALA A 290 7.06 -17.58 40.09
C ALA A 290 6.26 -18.90 40.10
N ASP A 291 5.07 -18.89 39.52
CA ASP A 291 4.23 -20.08 39.39
C ASP A 291 4.50 -20.84 38.08
N LEU A 292 5.02 -20.13 37.07
CA LEU A 292 5.46 -20.65 35.78
C LEU A 292 6.42 -19.66 35.11
N ALA A 293 7.24 -20.16 34.18
CA ALA A 293 8.04 -19.34 33.28
C ALA A 293 7.31 -19.12 31.94
N VAL A 294 7.33 -17.89 31.43
CA VAL A 294 6.64 -17.47 30.21
C VAL A 294 7.58 -16.69 29.28
N ARG A 295 7.51 -16.99 27.98
CA ARG A 295 8.14 -16.19 26.90
C ARG A 295 7.11 -15.92 25.82
N VAL A 296 6.93 -14.65 25.46
CA VAL A 296 5.93 -14.24 24.46
C VAL A 296 6.61 -13.88 23.16
N ILE A 297 6.24 -14.56 22.07
CA ILE A 297 6.61 -14.20 20.71
C ILE A 297 5.52 -13.33 20.11
N PHE A 298 5.91 -12.14 19.65
CA PHE A 298 5.05 -11.15 19.01
C PHE A 298 5.78 -10.56 17.81
N MET A 299 5.13 -10.49 16.65
CA MET A 299 5.76 -10.05 15.39
C MET A 299 7.07 -10.81 15.09
N ASN A 300 7.03 -12.14 15.24
CA ASN A 300 8.15 -13.07 15.05
C ASN A 300 9.42 -12.74 15.88
N ARG A 301 9.26 -12.04 17.00
CA ARG A 301 10.34 -11.75 17.96
C ARG A 301 9.87 -12.00 19.39
N CYS A 302 10.76 -12.46 20.25
CA CYS A 302 10.50 -12.52 21.68
C CYS A 302 10.40 -11.11 22.25
N HIS A 303 9.34 -10.87 23.00
CA HIS A 303 9.14 -9.67 23.77
C HIS A 303 10.12 -9.65 24.96
N ASP A 304 10.73 -8.50 25.24
CA ASP A 304 11.78 -8.39 26.27
C ASP A 304 11.23 -8.62 27.68
N SER A 305 9.96 -8.29 27.94
CA SER A 305 9.22 -8.59 29.18
C SER A 305 7.97 -9.45 28.87
N ILE A 306 6.77 -9.05 29.31
CA ILE A 306 5.49 -9.63 28.91
C ILE A 306 4.48 -8.53 28.57
N ALA A 307 3.73 -8.71 27.48
CA ALA A 307 2.61 -7.83 27.15
C ALA A 307 1.46 -8.03 28.15
N GLY A 308 0.87 -6.96 28.68
CA GLY A 308 -0.20 -7.08 29.69
C GLY A 308 -1.39 -7.94 29.23
N THR A 309 -1.77 -7.87 27.95
CA THR A 309 -2.81 -8.74 27.36
C THR A 309 -2.40 -10.20 27.32
N ALA A 310 -1.12 -10.49 27.08
CA ALA A 310 -0.61 -11.86 27.12
C ALA A 310 -0.59 -12.39 28.55
N ALA A 311 -0.21 -11.56 29.53
CA ALA A 311 -0.22 -11.91 30.95
C ALA A 311 -1.64 -12.23 31.46
N VAL A 312 -2.63 -11.43 31.05
CA VAL A 312 -4.06 -11.71 31.28
C VAL A 312 -4.48 -13.02 30.63
N GLY A 313 -4.06 -13.28 29.40
CA GLY A 313 -4.32 -14.55 28.71
C GLY A 313 -3.72 -15.76 29.46
N VAL A 314 -2.50 -15.64 29.98
CA VAL A 314 -1.84 -16.68 30.81
C VAL A 314 -2.67 -16.95 32.06
N ALA A 315 -3.06 -15.90 32.80
CA ALA A 315 -3.82 -16.06 34.03
C ALA A 315 -5.21 -16.69 33.77
N ALA A 316 -5.91 -16.26 32.72
CA ALA A 316 -7.19 -16.87 32.34
C ALA A 316 -7.00 -18.34 31.94
N CYS A 317 -5.98 -18.64 31.12
CA CYS A 317 -5.69 -20.00 30.69
C CYS A 317 -5.25 -20.90 31.85
N SER A 318 -4.67 -20.35 32.93
CA SER A 318 -4.32 -21.11 34.14
C SER A 318 -5.53 -21.60 34.95
N ARG A 319 -6.74 -21.22 34.56
CA ARG A 319 -7.99 -21.72 35.13
C ARG A 319 -8.66 -22.77 34.24
N ILE A 320 -8.14 -23.01 33.03
CA ILE A 320 -8.66 -24.02 32.11
C ILE A 320 -8.09 -25.40 32.50
N PRO A 321 -8.92 -26.35 32.94
CA PRO A 321 -8.46 -27.71 33.23
C PRO A 321 -8.02 -28.41 31.94
N ASN A 322 -7.08 -29.35 32.04
CA ASN A 322 -6.58 -30.14 30.90
C ASN A 322 -6.09 -29.25 29.74
N SER A 323 -5.41 -28.15 30.07
CA SER A 323 -4.70 -27.29 29.12
C SER A 323 -3.20 -27.50 29.24
N VAL A 324 -2.44 -27.04 28.24
CA VAL A 324 -0.96 -27.05 28.30
C VAL A 324 -0.43 -26.35 29.56
N LEU A 325 -1.13 -25.30 30.04
CA LEU A 325 -0.75 -24.61 31.27
C LEU A 325 -0.99 -25.47 32.51
N SER A 326 -2.08 -26.23 32.55
CA SER A 326 -2.41 -27.07 33.71
C SER A 326 -1.34 -28.13 34.01
N GLU A 327 -0.57 -28.56 33.00
CA GLU A 327 0.55 -29.50 33.14
C GLU A 327 1.83 -28.85 33.72
N ILE A 328 1.94 -27.52 33.62
CA ILE A 328 3.19 -26.77 33.85
C ILE A 328 3.14 -25.96 35.14
N LEU A 329 1.96 -25.48 35.49
CA LEU A 329 1.74 -24.62 36.65
C LEU A 329 2.22 -25.29 37.93
N ARG A 330 2.82 -24.50 38.81
CA ARG A 330 3.10 -24.94 40.18
C ARG A 330 1.81 -25.42 40.85
N GLU A 331 1.92 -26.51 41.60
CA GLU A 331 0.81 -27.07 42.40
C GLU A 331 0.14 -26.00 43.28
N GLY A 332 -1.19 -26.04 43.37
CA GLY A 332 -2.00 -25.06 44.12
C GLY A 332 -2.16 -23.68 43.47
N THR A 333 -1.57 -23.41 42.30
CA THR A 333 -1.77 -22.12 41.59
C THR A 333 -3.20 -21.93 41.09
N SER A 334 -3.89 -23.02 40.75
CA SER A 334 -5.30 -23.03 40.31
C SER A 334 -6.27 -22.46 41.35
N GLU A 335 -5.96 -22.62 42.63
CA GLU A 335 -6.83 -22.26 43.76
C GLU A 335 -6.53 -20.87 44.36
N ARG A 336 -5.39 -20.27 44.03
CA ARG A 336 -4.99 -18.95 44.54
C ARG A 336 -5.73 -17.83 43.82
N ASN A 337 -5.90 -16.68 44.50
CA ASN A 337 -6.47 -15.46 43.88
C ASN A 337 -5.45 -14.62 43.09
N ALA A 338 -4.29 -15.22 42.75
CA ALA A 338 -3.24 -14.58 41.97
C ALA A 338 -2.39 -15.61 41.24
N VAL A 339 -1.78 -15.20 40.13
CA VAL A 339 -0.78 -15.97 39.37
C VAL A 339 0.48 -15.13 39.23
N GLN A 340 1.63 -15.70 39.62
CA GLN A 340 2.94 -15.07 39.55
C GLN A 340 3.65 -15.50 38.25
N ILE A 341 3.65 -14.64 37.24
CA ILE A 341 4.19 -14.98 35.91
C ILE A 341 5.65 -14.58 35.81
N GLY A 342 6.57 -15.55 35.69
CA GLY A 342 7.99 -15.30 35.46
C GLY A 342 8.29 -15.01 33.99
N HIS A 343 8.59 -13.76 33.65
CA HIS A 343 9.01 -13.31 32.31
C HIS A 343 10.52 -12.95 32.30
N PRO A 344 11.15 -12.61 31.15
CA PRO A 344 12.60 -12.41 31.12
C PRO A 344 13.13 -11.34 32.10
N GLU A 345 12.39 -10.23 32.27
CA GLU A 345 12.76 -9.14 33.18
C GLU A 345 12.31 -9.32 34.65
N GLY A 346 11.70 -10.44 35.06
CA GLY A 346 11.21 -10.64 36.42
C GLY A 346 9.81 -11.26 36.53
N ILE A 347 9.08 -10.92 37.60
CA ILE A 347 7.79 -11.53 37.92
C ILE A 347 6.67 -10.50 37.79
N MET A 348 5.62 -10.84 37.04
CA MET A 348 4.41 -10.04 36.94
C MET A 348 3.25 -10.75 37.65
N PRO A 349 2.74 -10.20 38.77
CA PRO A 349 1.54 -10.71 39.41
C PRO A 349 0.29 -10.33 38.61
N ILE A 350 -0.63 -11.29 38.46
CA ILE A 350 -2.00 -11.05 37.97
C ILE A 350 -2.98 -11.48 39.05
N SER A 351 -3.89 -10.57 39.44
CA SER A 351 -5.00 -10.89 40.35
C SER A 351 -6.12 -11.56 39.57
N ILE A 352 -6.57 -12.71 40.05
CA ILE A 352 -7.59 -13.50 39.35
C ILE A 352 -8.58 -14.10 40.33
N ARG A 353 -9.86 -13.98 40.05
CA ARG A 353 -10.94 -14.65 40.77
C ARG A 353 -12.00 -15.11 39.77
N THR A 354 -12.33 -16.39 39.80
CA THR A 354 -13.40 -16.96 38.98
C THR A 354 -14.73 -16.93 39.74
N LYS A 355 -15.84 -16.82 39.02
CA LYS A 355 -17.16 -17.04 39.61
C LYS A 355 -17.33 -18.51 40.00
N ALA A 356 -18.16 -18.77 41.02
CA ALA A 356 -18.57 -20.14 41.31
C ALA A 356 -19.29 -20.72 40.08
N ALA A 357 -18.94 -21.95 39.70
CA ALA A 357 -19.55 -22.61 38.56
C ALA A 357 -21.06 -22.74 38.78
N ASP A 358 -21.86 -22.13 37.91
CA ASP A 358 -23.29 -22.38 37.88
C ASP A 358 -23.50 -23.73 37.18
N GLN A 359 -24.36 -24.61 37.73
CA GLN A 359 -24.49 -26.02 37.30
C GLN A 359 -24.94 -26.20 35.83
N ALA A 360 -25.19 -25.12 35.09
CA ALA A 360 -25.68 -25.09 33.72
C ALA A 360 -24.66 -24.61 32.67
N SER A 361 -23.43 -24.22 33.04
CA SER A 361 -22.45 -23.64 32.11
C SER A 361 -21.02 -24.17 32.32
N ASP A 362 -20.44 -24.74 31.26
CA ASP A 362 -19.02 -25.12 31.18
C ASP A 362 -18.08 -23.91 30.93
N LEU A 363 -18.61 -22.67 30.97
CA LEU A 363 -17.84 -21.46 30.69
C LEU A 363 -17.20 -20.88 31.97
N ILE A 364 -15.89 -20.68 31.94
CA ILE A 364 -15.16 -19.98 33.00
C ILE A 364 -15.48 -18.49 32.92
N GLU A 365 -16.13 -17.98 33.97
CA GLU A 365 -16.35 -16.55 34.17
C GLU A 365 -15.44 -15.98 35.26
N PHE A 366 -15.05 -14.71 35.10
CA PHE A 366 -14.15 -14.02 36.02
C PHE A 366 -14.90 -12.91 36.76
N ASP A 367 -14.73 -12.86 38.08
CA ASP A 367 -15.09 -11.69 38.89
C ASP A 367 -13.99 -10.63 38.89
N MET A 368 -12.75 -11.08 38.67
CA MET A 368 -11.57 -10.23 38.60
C MET A 368 -10.54 -10.91 37.72
N LEU A 369 -10.00 -10.15 36.78
CA LEU A 369 -8.86 -10.56 35.97
C LEU A 369 -7.99 -9.32 35.73
N ALA A 370 -7.23 -8.94 36.74
CA ALA A 370 -6.71 -7.59 36.87
C ALA A 370 -5.21 -7.53 37.12
N PHE A 371 -4.59 -6.44 36.67
CA PHE A 371 -3.19 -6.13 36.95
C PHE A 371 -2.98 -4.63 37.13
N GLU A 372 -1.94 -4.30 37.88
CA GLU A 372 -1.57 -2.92 38.18
C GLU A 372 -0.75 -2.30 37.04
N ARG A 373 -1.10 -1.07 36.68
CA ARG A 373 -0.37 -0.19 35.77
C ARG A 373 -0.32 1.22 36.29
N THR A 374 0.45 2.05 35.59
CA THR A 374 0.57 3.48 35.86
C THR A 374 0.51 4.25 34.55
N SER A 375 0.02 5.49 34.59
CA SER A 375 -0.04 6.37 33.42
C SER A 375 0.42 7.78 33.77
N ARG A 376 0.89 8.54 32.76
CA ARG A 376 1.23 9.96 32.88
C ARG A 376 1.08 10.67 31.54
N ARG A 377 0.30 11.75 31.51
CA ARG A 377 0.28 12.70 30.38
C ARG A 377 1.63 13.44 30.31
N ILE A 378 2.29 13.40 29.16
CA ILE A 378 3.62 13.99 28.93
C ILE A 378 3.48 15.35 28.25
N MET A 379 2.62 15.43 27.24
CA MET A 379 2.38 16.64 26.45
C MET A 379 0.90 16.72 26.06
N SER A 380 0.38 17.94 25.90
CA SER A 380 -0.92 18.21 25.29
C SER A 380 -0.78 19.42 24.37
N GLY A 381 -1.43 19.40 23.22
CA GLY A 381 -1.30 20.44 22.21
C GLY A 381 -1.81 19.97 20.85
N SER A 382 -1.20 20.47 19.77
CA SER A 382 -1.49 20.03 18.41
C SER A 382 -0.26 19.43 17.76
N VAL A 383 -0.46 18.33 17.03
CA VAL A 383 0.54 17.73 16.15
C VAL A 383 0.23 18.12 14.71
N PHE A 384 1.25 18.49 13.95
CA PHE A 384 1.07 19.09 12.63
C PHE A 384 1.34 18.08 11.51
N ILE A 385 0.54 18.15 10.46
CA ILE A 385 0.77 17.47 9.18
C ILE A 385 0.68 18.47 8.02
N PRO A 386 1.32 18.20 6.88
CA PRO A 386 1.11 18.99 5.66
C PRO A 386 -0.36 19.00 5.22
N LYS A 387 -0.89 20.18 4.87
CA LYS A 387 -2.29 20.35 4.42
C LYS A 387 -2.64 19.61 3.14
N GLN A 388 -1.63 19.27 2.32
CA GLN A 388 -1.83 18.43 1.14
C GLN A 388 -2.33 17.02 1.50
N ILE A 389 -2.08 16.58 2.73
CA ILE A 389 -2.54 15.29 3.24
C ILE A 389 -3.94 15.44 3.82
N TRP A 390 -4.15 16.41 4.72
CA TRP A 390 -5.45 16.75 5.26
C TRP A 390 -5.42 18.16 5.88
N ASN A 391 -6.46 18.95 5.63
CA ASN A 391 -6.56 20.36 6.03
C ASN A 391 -7.59 20.62 7.14
N GLY A 392 -8.32 19.59 7.59
CA GLY A 392 -9.26 19.66 8.71
C GLY A 392 -10.73 19.93 8.37
N ASP A 393 -11.10 20.10 7.10
CA ASP A 393 -12.47 20.50 6.71
C ASP A 393 -13.43 19.31 6.44
N GLY A 394 -13.02 18.09 6.79
CA GLY A 394 -13.81 16.88 6.58
C GLY A 394 -13.91 16.43 5.13
N ARG A 395 -13.27 17.13 4.18
CA ARG A 395 -13.20 16.70 2.78
C ARG A 395 -12.41 15.40 2.66
N THR A 396 -13.04 14.44 2.00
CA THR A 396 -12.42 13.22 1.50
C THR A 396 -11.32 13.57 0.49
N ARG A 397 -10.37 12.64 0.25
CA ARG A 397 -9.37 12.80 -0.81
C ARG A 397 -10.02 13.21 -2.15
N LYS A 398 -11.20 12.65 -2.45
CA LYS A 398 -12.02 12.97 -3.64
C LYS A 398 -12.33 14.48 -3.73
N GLU A 399 -12.74 15.10 -2.63
CA GLU A 399 -13.12 16.52 -2.55
C GLU A 399 -11.90 17.48 -2.46
N MET A 400 -10.69 16.92 -2.37
CA MET A 400 -9.42 17.66 -2.48
C MET A 400 -8.79 17.56 -3.87
N LEU A 401 -9.25 16.63 -4.73
CA LEU A 401 -8.75 16.54 -6.10
C LEU A 401 -9.21 17.75 -6.91
N PRO A 402 -8.43 18.21 -7.90
CA PRO A 402 -8.88 19.25 -8.82
C PRO A 402 -10.18 18.80 -9.51
N GLN A 403 -11.15 19.71 -9.60
CA GLN A 403 -12.47 19.44 -10.21
C GLN A 403 -12.37 19.01 -11.68
N LYS A 404 -11.27 19.39 -12.36
CA LYS A 404 -10.96 19.02 -13.75
C LYS A 404 -9.53 18.50 -13.84
N THR A 405 -9.41 17.29 -14.37
CA THR A 405 -8.23 16.63 -14.95
C THR A 405 -7.94 17.04 -16.39
N HIS A 406 -6.75 17.54 -16.75
CA HIS A 406 -6.27 17.60 -18.13
C HIS A 406 -4.97 16.81 -18.30
N LEU A 407 -5.05 15.64 -18.95
CA LEU A 407 -3.90 14.81 -19.34
C LEU A 407 -3.61 15.01 -20.83
N LEU A 408 -2.35 15.31 -21.15
CA LEU A 408 -1.83 15.28 -22.52
C LEU A 408 -0.92 14.07 -22.74
N MET A 409 -1.05 13.47 -23.92
CA MET A 409 -0.22 12.38 -24.39
C MET A 409 0.41 12.78 -25.72
N THR A 410 1.73 12.74 -25.81
CA THR A 410 2.43 13.08 -27.05
C THR A 410 2.70 11.85 -27.89
N GLY A 411 2.82 12.04 -29.20
CA GLY A 411 3.54 11.11 -30.07
C GLY A 411 5.03 10.99 -29.76
N ASP A 412 5.78 10.48 -30.73
CA ASP A 412 7.20 10.17 -30.61
C ASP A 412 8.05 11.45 -30.46
N ILE A 413 8.87 11.50 -29.40
CA ILE A 413 9.86 12.55 -29.16
C ILE A 413 11.24 12.02 -29.50
N ASN A 414 11.92 12.68 -30.42
CA ASN A 414 13.30 12.44 -30.79
C ASN A 414 14.08 13.75 -30.77
N LEU A 415 15.15 13.77 -29.98
CA LEU A 415 15.96 14.97 -29.74
C LEU A 415 17.35 14.87 -30.37
N LEU A 416 17.52 14.01 -31.37
CA LEU A 416 18.74 13.94 -32.16
C LEU A 416 18.99 15.30 -32.85
N ASN A 417 20.23 15.77 -32.82
CA ASN A 417 20.66 17.06 -33.37
C ASN A 417 19.96 18.29 -32.76
N VAL A 418 19.42 18.18 -31.55
CA VAL A 418 18.96 19.33 -30.78
C VAL A 418 20.15 19.89 -29.99
N ASP A 419 20.57 21.11 -30.35
CA ASP A 419 21.67 21.81 -29.69
C ASP A 419 21.18 22.85 -28.66
N ASP A 420 19.97 23.40 -28.86
CA ASP A 420 19.28 24.31 -27.92
C ASP A 420 18.03 23.60 -27.34
N SER A 421 18.02 23.43 -26.01
CA SER A 421 16.95 22.73 -25.29
C SER A 421 15.59 23.42 -25.38
N THR A 422 15.56 24.71 -25.75
CA THR A 422 14.33 25.49 -25.89
C THR A 422 13.61 25.28 -27.22
N GLU A 423 14.33 24.90 -28.28
CA GLU A 423 13.81 24.82 -29.65
C GLU A 423 12.67 23.83 -29.84
N PRO A 424 12.78 22.55 -29.41
CA PRO A 424 11.82 21.52 -29.78
C PRO A 424 10.37 21.86 -29.41
N PHE A 425 10.19 22.51 -28.26
CA PHE A 425 8.88 22.81 -27.69
C PHE A 425 8.55 24.30 -27.64
N ARG A 426 9.38 25.18 -28.22
CA ARG A 426 9.24 26.64 -28.12
C ARG A 426 7.83 27.15 -28.43
N ARG A 427 7.16 26.58 -29.44
CA ARG A 427 5.83 27.02 -29.90
C ARG A 427 4.67 26.27 -29.24
N VAL A 428 4.95 25.23 -28.46
CA VAL A 428 3.93 24.38 -27.81
C VAL A 428 4.05 24.35 -26.29
N VAL A 429 5.09 24.94 -25.71
CA VAL A 429 5.35 24.93 -24.26
C VAL A 429 4.18 25.48 -23.44
N ASP A 430 3.48 26.51 -23.93
CA ASP A 430 2.29 27.05 -23.26
C ASP A 430 1.13 26.04 -23.26
N SER A 431 0.95 25.34 -24.38
CA SER A 431 -0.04 24.28 -24.50
C SER A 431 0.28 23.07 -23.61
N LEU A 432 1.55 22.70 -23.50
CA LEU A 432 1.99 21.61 -22.63
C LEU A 432 1.88 22.00 -21.14
N SER A 433 2.22 23.25 -20.81
CA SER A 433 2.17 23.78 -19.44
C SER A 433 0.75 24.02 -18.93
N ALA A 434 -0.23 24.15 -19.82
CA ALA A 434 -1.64 24.28 -19.46
C ALA A 434 -2.25 22.96 -18.94
N ALA A 435 -1.63 21.82 -19.23
CA ALA A 435 -2.10 20.51 -18.77
C ALA A 435 -1.61 20.20 -17.35
N ASP A 436 -2.39 19.41 -16.60
CA ASP A 436 -2.00 18.96 -15.26
C ASP A 436 -0.85 17.95 -15.31
N ILE A 437 -0.78 17.18 -16.40
CA ILE A 437 0.26 16.18 -16.63
C ILE A 437 0.45 15.91 -18.13
N VAL A 438 1.71 15.74 -18.55
CA VAL A 438 2.10 15.36 -19.91
C VAL A 438 2.87 14.04 -19.87
N ILE A 439 2.42 13.04 -20.61
CA ILE A 439 3.07 11.73 -20.76
C ILE A 439 3.55 11.57 -22.20
N SER A 440 4.76 11.05 -22.38
CA SER A 440 5.40 11.00 -23.69
C SER A 440 6.09 9.69 -23.99
N ASN A 441 6.30 9.44 -25.28
CA ASN A 441 7.17 8.39 -25.77
C ASN A 441 8.52 8.99 -26.21
N LEU A 442 9.64 8.51 -25.66
CA LEU A 442 10.98 9.02 -25.99
C LEU A 442 11.67 8.03 -26.93
N GLU A 443 11.73 8.38 -28.21
CA GLU A 443 12.35 7.58 -29.29
C GLU A 443 13.80 8.01 -29.56
N CYS A 444 14.59 8.14 -28.51
CA CYS A 444 16.02 8.38 -28.60
C CYS A 444 16.72 8.02 -27.28
N VAL A 445 18.00 7.68 -27.37
CA VAL A 445 18.88 7.50 -26.22
C VAL A 445 19.49 8.83 -25.84
N LEU A 446 19.33 9.22 -24.57
CA LEU A 446 20.02 10.37 -23.98
C LEU A 446 21.45 9.96 -23.59
N GLY A 447 22.38 10.08 -24.52
CA GLY A 447 23.76 9.63 -24.34
C GLY A 447 24.58 9.76 -25.62
N MET A 448 25.90 9.68 -25.50
CA MET A 448 26.81 9.74 -26.65
C MET A 448 27.36 8.34 -26.98
N PRO A 449 27.38 7.91 -28.26
CA PRO A 449 27.97 6.62 -28.65
C PRO A 449 29.51 6.66 -28.56
N GLU A 450 30.15 5.49 -28.42
CA GLU A 450 31.62 5.38 -28.54
C GLU A 450 32.09 5.62 -30.00
N GLN A 451 33.31 6.14 -30.20
CA GLN A 451 33.90 6.49 -31.51
C GLN A 451 33.90 5.37 -32.57
N ALA A 452 33.64 4.12 -32.20
CA ALA A 452 33.64 2.96 -33.10
C ALA A 452 32.26 2.60 -33.69
N TYR A 453 31.22 3.41 -33.46
CA TYR A 453 29.90 3.22 -34.09
C TYR A 453 29.71 4.18 -35.28
N SER A 454 29.16 3.68 -36.38
CA SER A 454 28.83 4.51 -37.54
C SER A 454 27.67 5.45 -37.22
N ILE A 455 28.01 6.70 -36.89
CA ILE A 455 27.09 7.83 -36.68
C ILE A 455 26.19 8.06 -37.91
N GLN A 456 26.62 7.60 -39.10
CA GLN A 456 25.92 7.86 -40.35
C GLN A 456 24.71 6.96 -40.58
N HIS A 457 24.61 5.78 -39.95
CA HIS A 457 23.58 4.78 -40.32
C HIS A 457 22.83 4.11 -39.17
N GLU A 458 23.24 4.24 -37.90
CA GLU A 458 22.59 3.51 -36.80
C GLU A 458 22.53 4.31 -35.48
N GLY A 459 21.31 4.66 -35.06
CA GLY A 459 20.99 5.08 -33.69
C GLY A 459 20.53 6.54 -33.54
N LEU A 460 19.50 6.73 -32.71
CA LEU A 460 18.93 8.03 -32.37
C LEU A 460 19.53 8.52 -31.04
N PHE A 461 20.73 9.10 -31.09
CA PHE A 461 21.45 9.57 -29.90
C PHE A 461 21.26 11.08 -29.71
N ALA A 462 20.65 11.49 -28.62
CA ALA A 462 20.49 12.89 -28.25
C ALA A 462 21.50 13.28 -27.17
N ASN A 463 21.92 14.56 -27.18
CA ASN A 463 22.77 15.09 -26.13
C ASN A 463 22.07 14.93 -24.77
N PRO A 464 22.69 14.26 -23.77
CA PRO A 464 22.02 13.91 -22.52
C PRO A 464 21.61 15.13 -21.70
N ILE A 465 22.37 16.23 -21.75
CA ILE A 465 22.08 17.45 -20.99
C ILE A 465 20.96 18.22 -21.67
N VAL A 466 21.13 18.50 -22.97
CA VAL A 466 20.16 19.27 -23.76
C VAL A 466 18.82 18.54 -23.84
N GLY A 467 18.85 17.22 -24.06
CA GLY A 467 17.64 16.41 -24.14
C GLY A 467 16.87 16.37 -22.83
N ALA A 468 17.55 16.17 -21.69
CA ALA A 468 16.89 16.20 -20.38
C ALA A 468 16.30 17.59 -20.06
N GLU A 469 17.02 18.66 -20.39
CA GLU A 469 16.52 20.03 -20.21
C GLU A 469 15.30 20.32 -21.10
N ALA A 470 15.31 19.87 -22.36
CA ALA A 470 14.17 20.01 -23.26
C ALA A 470 12.92 19.32 -22.69
N LEU A 471 13.05 18.09 -22.15
CA LEU A 471 11.95 17.39 -21.49
C LEU A 471 11.38 18.15 -20.29
N HIS A 472 12.24 18.81 -19.49
CA HIS A 472 11.78 19.69 -18.40
C HIS A 472 11.05 20.93 -18.91
N ILE A 473 11.54 21.56 -19.98
CA ILE A 473 10.90 22.70 -20.63
C ILE A 473 9.51 22.29 -21.12
N GLY A 474 9.39 21.13 -21.76
CA GLY A 474 8.13 20.55 -22.21
C GLY A 474 7.19 20.08 -21.11
N LYS A 475 7.56 20.21 -19.83
CA LYS A 475 6.79 19.72 -18.67
C LYS A 475 6.45 18.23 -18.75
N ILE A 476 7.32 17.44 -19.37
CA ILE A 476 7.12 16.00 -19.51
C ILE A 476 7.25 15.33 -18.14
N ALA A 477 6.18 14.68 -17.72
CA ALA A 477 6.06 14.12 -16.37
C ALA A 477 6.54 12.68 -16.27
N ALA A 478 6.48 11.92 -17.37
CA ALA A 478 7.13 10.63 -17.52
C ALA A 478 7.34 10.29 -19.01
N VAL A 479 8.34 9.45 -19.28
CA VAL A 479 8.67 8.98 -20.64
C VAL A 479 8.71 7.46 -20.75
N GLY A 480 8.20 6.95 -21.87
CA GLY A 480 8.38 5.55 -22.27
C GLY A 480 9.67 5.38 -23.05
N LEU A 481 10.39 4.26 -22.82
CA LEU A 481 11.68 3.91 -23.44
C LEU A 481 11.68 2.59 -24.23
N ALA A 482 10.55 1.89 -24.34
CA ALA A 482 10.46 0.56 -24.94
C ALA A 482 10.72 0.53 -26.45
N ASN A 483 10.78 1.71 -27.08
CA ASN A 483 11.08 1.93 -28.49
C ASN A 483 12.50 2.44 -28.74
N ASN A 484 13.35 2.52 -27.71
CA ASN A 484 14.73 2.98 -27.89
C ASN A 484 15.54 1.98 -28.70
N ILE A 485 15.61 2.22 -30.01
CA ILE A 485 16.21 1.37 -31.04
C ILE A 485 17.73 1.17 -30.95
N ASN A 486 18.41 1.78 -29.96
CA ASN A 486 19.87 1.77 -29.91
C ASN A 486 20.37 0.56 -29.12
N TYR A 487 21.13 -0.29 -29.80
CA TYR A 487 21.62 -1.57 -29.27
C TYR A 487 22.58 -1.42 -28.09
N GLY A 488 22.54 -2.42 -27.21
CA GLY A 488 23.57 -2.64 -26.20
C GLY A 488 23.26 -2.06 -24.82
N ALA A 489 23.53 -2.88 -23.80
CA ALA A 489 23.25 -2.58 -22.40
C ALA A 489 23.77 -1.21 -21.94
N ARG A 490 24.96 -0.79 -22.40
CA ARG A 490 25.55 0.50 -22.01
C ARG A 490 24.74 1.71 -22.48
N ASN A 491 24.15 1.67 -23.67
CA ASN A 491 23.36 2.77 -24.22
C ASN A 491 22.03 2.92 -23.47
N ILE A 492 21.33 1.80 -23.25
CA ILE A 492 20.08 1.76 -22.51
C ILE A 492 20.29 2.23 -21.06
N LEU A 493 21.28 1.65 -20.37
CA LEU A 493 21.61 2.02 -18.99
C LEU A 493 22.11 3.47 -18.87
N GLY A 494 22.86 3.96 -19.85
CA GLY A 494 23.31 5.36 -19.88
C GLY A 494 22.18 6.36 -20.02
N SER A 495 21.19 6.07 -20.88
CA SER A 495 19.99 6.90 -21.00
C SER A 495 19.14 6.87 -19.73
N ILE A 496 18.96 5.68 -19.13
CA ILE A 496 18.25 5.52 -17.86
C ILE A 496 18.94 6.35 -16.77
N ALA A 497 20.26 6.23 -16.63
CA ALA A 497 21.02 6.99 -15.64
C ALA A 497 20.91 8.51 -15.87
N THR A 498 20.83 8.96 -17.12
CA THR A 498 20.61 10.36 -17.46
C THR A 498 19.23 10.84 -17.01
N LEU A 499 18.18 10.07 -17.27
CA LEU A 499 16.80 10.38 -16.86
C LEU A 499 16.65 10.36 -15.33
N ASP A 500 17.26 9.37 -14.65
CA ASP A 500 17.30 9.27 -13.20
C ASP A 500 17.98 10.49 -12.57
N LYS A 501 19.11 10.92 -13.13
CA LYS A 501 19.83 12.12 -12.67
C LYS A 501 19.03 13.41 -12.89
N ALA A 502 18.25 13.47 -13.98
CA ALA A 502 17.34 14.57 -14.26
C ALA A 502 16.04 14.50 -13.43
N GLY A 503 15.78 13.41 -12.72
CA GLY A 503 14.53 13.22 -11.97
C GLY A 503 13.31 13.10 -12.89
N ILE A 504 13.47 12.55 -14.10
CA ILE A 504 12.40 12.30 -15.06
C ILE A 504 11.98 10.83 -14.93
N PRO A 505 10.78 10.52 -14.40
CA PRO A 505 10.28 9.14 -14.32
C PRO A 505 10.21 8.47 -15.68
N HIS A 506 10.59 7.19 -15.75
CA HIS A 506 10.63 6.44 -17.00
C HIS A 506 10.30 4.95 -16.83
N THR A 507 9.82 4.31 -17.90
CA THR A 507 9.44 2.89 -17.94
C THR A 507 9.67 2.29 -19.33
N GLY A 508 9.65 0.97 -19.45
CA GLY A 508 9.75 0.27 -20.74
C GLY A 508 11.17 -0.17 -21.12
N ALA A 509 12.19 0.20 -20.34
CA ALA A 509 13.55 -0.31 -20.47
C ALA A 509 14.22 -0.43 -19.09
N GLY A 510 15.20 -1.31 -18.94
CA GLY A 510 15.81 -1.58 -17.64
C GLY A 510 17.05 -2.46 -17.71
N ALA A 511 17.69 -2.67 -16.55
CA ALA A 511 18.88 -3.50 -16.40
C ALA A 511 18.64 -5.01 -16.61
N ASN A 512 17.38 -5.42 -16.52
CA ASN A 512 16.87 -6.76 -16.78
C ASN A 512 15.36 -6.66 -17.04
N ILE A 513 14.72 -7.78 -17.34
CA ILE A 513 13.30 -7.83 -17.68
C ILE A 513 12.38 -7.37 -16.54
N GLU A 514 12.76 -7.61 -15.29
CA GLU A 514 12.00 -7.14 -14.12
C GLU A 514 12.01 -5.61 -14.03
N ALA A 515 13.21 -5.01 -14.15
CA ALA A 515 13.39 -3.56 -14.16
C ALA A 515 12.70 -2.92 -15.38
N ALA A 516 12.83 -3.50 -16.57
CA ALA A 516 12.23 -2.97 -17.80
C ALA A 516 10.70 -2.95 -17.74
N ARG A 517 10.11 -3.95 -17.06
CA ARG A 517 8.66 -4.07 -16.89
C ARG A 517 8.09 -3.15 -15.83
N LYS A 518 8.93 -2.62 -14.92
CA LYS A 518 8.51 -1.85 -13.76
C LYS A 518 7.73 -0.60 -14.19
N PRO A 519 6.50 -0.40 -13.69
CA PRO A 519 5.74 0.81 -13.96
C PRO A 519 6.30 2.00 -13.18
N VAL A 520 5.92 3.21 -13.60
CA VAL A 520 6.12 4.43 -12.83
C VAL A 520 4.80 4.98 -12.34
N ILE A 521 4.83 5.60 -11.16
CA ILE A 521 3.71 6.33 -10.57
C ILE A 521 4.15 7.78 -10.40
N VAL A 522 3.43 8.69 -11.05
CA VAL A 522 3.66 10.13 -10.92
C VAL A 522 2.51 10.75 -10.15
N GLU A 523 2.79 11.58 -9.15
CA GLU A 523 1.77 12.31 -8.41
C GLU A 523 1.74 13.79 -8.82
N ARG A 524 0.59 14.27 -9.31
CA ARG A 524 0.36 15.67 -9.70
C ARG A 524 -1.05 16.10 -9.28
N GLY A 525 -1.15 17.26 -8.63
CA GLY A 525 -2.44 17.77 -8.14
C GLY A 525 -3.19 16.81 -7.22
N GLY A 526 -2.47 16.01 -6.41
CA GLY A 526 -3.06 14.99 -5.52
C GLY A 526 -3.56 13.72 -6.22
N ARG A 527 -3.47 13.64 -7.55
CA ARG A 527 -3.79 12.45 -8.37
C ARG A 527 -2.52 11.66 -8.67
N LYS A 528 -2.63 10.33 -8.61
CA LYS A 528 -1.58 9.36 -8.98
C LYS A 528 -1.84 8.82 -10.37
N TYR A 529 -0.86 8.96 -11.25
CA TYR A 529 -0.88 8.49 -12.63
C TYR A 529 0.09 7.32 -12.77
N GLY A 530 -0.44 6.14 -13.07
CA GLY A 530 0.34 4.97 -13.40
C GLY A 530 0.67 4.93 -14.88
N PHE A 531 1.93 4.68 -15.21
CA PHE A 531 2.40 4.59 -16.58
C PHE A 531 3.33 3.39 -16.75
N LEU A 532 3.08 2.60 -17.79
CA LEU A 532 3.89 1.45 -18.18
C LEU A 532 3.91 1.30 -19.69
N GLN A 533 5.01 0.77 -20.21
CA GLN A 533 5.18 0.64 -21.66
C GLN A 533 5.72 -0.73 -22.06
N ARG A 534 5.23 -1.27 -23.18
CA ARG A 534 5.74 -2.49 -23.83
C ARG A 534 6.02 -2.25 -25.31
N THR A 535 6.85 -3.11 -25.91
CA THR A 535 7.12 -3.07 -27.34
C THR A 535 6.86 -4.41 -28.04
N SER A 536 6.17 -4.38 -29.17
CA SER A 536 6.09 -5.51 -30.12
C SER A 536 7.04 -5.34 -31.32
N VAL A 537 7.81 -4.25 -31.35
CA VAL A 537 8.79 -3.91 -32.40
C VAL A 537 10.17 -3.84 -31.74
N TYR A 538 10.90 -4.96 -31.82
CA TYR A 538 12.21 -5.10 -31.16
C TYR A 538 13.07 -6.18 -31.82
N TRP A 539 14.36 -6.22 -31.46
CA TRP A 539 15.27 -7.29 -31.87
C TRP A 539 15.46 -8.28 -30.70
N PRO A 540 15.31 -9.60 -30.92
CA PRO A 540 15.39 -10.58 -29.83
C PRO A 540 16.75 -10.67 -29.13
N ARG A 541 17.82 -10.18 -29.76
CA ARG A 541 19.17 -10.14 -29.20
C ARG A 541 19.62 -8.69 -29.07
N ASP A 542 20.26 -8.37 -27.95
CA ASP A 542 20.91 -7.08 -27.67
C ASP A 542 20.01 -5.83 -27.65
N HIS A 543 18.68 -6.02 -27.73
CA HIS A 543 17.66 -4.98 -27.60
C HIS A 543 16.59 -5.36 -26.56
N ALA A 544 16.03 -6.58 -26.60
CA ALA A 544 15.11 -7.08 -25.57
C ALA A 544 15.81 -7.34 -24.23
N ALA A 545 15.17 -6.94 -23.13
CA ALA A 545 15.65 -7.30 -21.79
C ALA A 545 15.41 -8.79 -21.51
N ASP A 546 16.36 -9.43 -20.85
CA ASP A 546 16.23 -10.80 -20.36
C ASP A 546 16.43 -10.85 -18.83
N ALA A 547 16.49 -12.04 -18.23
CA ALA A 547 16.65 -12.20 -16.78
C ALA A 547 17.91 -11.51 -16.21
N THR A 548 18.94 -11.34 -17.04
CA THR A 548 20.27 -10.84 -16.66
C THR A 548 20.76 -9.66 -17.52
N GLY A 549 20.21 -9.51 -18.72
CA GLY A 549 20.61 -8.52 -19.72
C GLY A 549 19.69 -7.31 -19.77
N ALA A 550 20.29 -6.13 -19.87
CA ALA A 550 19.57 -4.87 -20.02
C ALA A 550 18.92 -4.77 -21.41
N GLY A 551 17.76 -4.13 -21.46
CA GLY A 551 16.98 -4.03 -22.69
C GLY A 551 15.63 -3.34 -22.51
N VAL A 552 14.84 -3.32 -23.58
CA VAL A 552 13.43 -2.89 -23.58
C VAL A 552 12.50 -4.01 -23.13
N ALA A 553 11.30 -3.68 -22.65
CA ALA A 553 10.29 -4.63 -22.21
C ALA A 553 9.46 -5.17 -23.40
N PRO A 554 9.72 -6.40 -23.88
CA PRO A 554 9.07 -6.93 -25.07
C PRO A 554 7.65 -7.44 -24.77
N LEU A 555 6.82 -7.43 -25.81
CA LEU A 555 5.51 -8.06 -25.92
C LEU A 555 5.45 -8.73 -27.30
N PRO A 556 6.09 -9.91 -27.44
CA PRO A 556 6.17 -10.64 -28.70
C PRO A 556 4.78 -11.01 -29.24
N GLY A 557 4.73 -11.24 -30.54
CA GLY A 557 3.60 -11.85 -31.22
C GLY A 557 4.02 -13.07 -32.03
N HIS A 558 3.06 -13.95 -32.29
CA HIS A 558 3.19 -15.04 -33.25
C HIS A 558 2.47 -14.67 -34.53
N THR A 559 3.06 -15.02 -35.67
CA THR A 559 2.49 -14.75 -36.99
C THR A 559 2.30 -16.06 -37.75
N ALA A 560 1.11 -16.27 -38.29
CA ALA A 560 0.80 -17.34 -39.23
C ALA A 560 0.49 -16.78 -40.61
N TYR A 561 0.82 -17.56 -41.64
CA TYR A 561 0.57 -17.25 -43.04
C TYR A 561 -0.41 -18.28 -43.60
N GLU A 562 -1.55 -17.80 -44.09
CA GLU A 562 -2.56 -18.64 -44.73
C GLU A 562 -2.65 -18.28 -46.22
N ALA A 563 -2.60 -19.27 -47.10
CA ALA A 563 -2.92 -19.03 -48.51
C ALA A 563 -4.42 -18.74 -48.65
N HIS A 564 -4.83 -17.91 -49.62
CA HIS A 564 -6.24 -17.66 -49.89
C HIS A 564 -6.95 -18.92 -50.41
N MET A 565 -7.45 -19.76 -49.50
CA MET A 565 -8.12 -21.03 -49.82
C MET A 565 -9.64 -20.89 -49.97
N TYR A 566 -10.22 -19.77 -49.53
CA TYR A 566 -11.67 -19.55 -49.56
C TYR A 566 -12.11 -18.70 -50.76
N ARG A 567 -13.33 -18.96 -51.25
CA ARG A 567 -13.97 -18.15 -52.30
C ARG A 567 -14.51 -16.87 -51.69
N TYR A 568 -14.09 -15.71 -52.20
CA TYR A 568 -14.71 -14.41 -51.83
C TYR A 568 -16.16 -14.29 -52.32
N HIS A 569 -16.53 -15.02 -53.37
CA HIS A 569 -17.88 -15.09 -53.91
C HIS A 569 -18.15 -16.50 -54.40
N SER A 570 -19.37 -17.01 -54.21
CA SER A 570 -19.81 -18.34 -54.67
C SER A 570 -19.44 -18.68 -56.14
N LYS A 571 -19.32 -17.67 -57.01
CA LYS A 571 -19.06 -17.80 -58.45
C LYS A 571 -17.59 -17.57 -58.87
N ILE A 572 -16.71 -17.18 -57.94
CA ILE A 572 -15.31 -16.88 -58.26
C ILE A 572 -14.42 -17.89 -57.52
N PRO A 573 -13.52 -18.62 -58.21
CA PRO A 573 -12.58 -19.53 -57.54
C PRO A 573 -11.67 -18.76 -56.57
N PRO A 574 -11.11 -19.43 -55.54
CA PRO A 574 -10.18 -18.79 -54.61
C PRO A 574 -9.02 -18.17 -55.40
N VAL A 575 -8.54 -17.01 -54.95
CA VAL A 575 -7.40 -16.35 -55.58
C VAL A 575 -6.12 -17.08 -55.13
N ASN A 576 -5.85 -18.23 -55.73
CA ASN A 576 -4.74 -19.14 -55.39
C ASN A 576 -3.67 -19.19 -56.48
N ARG A 577 -3.49 -18.09 -57.22
CA ARG A 577 -2.44 -17.95 -58.24
C ARG A 577 -1.06 -17.81 -57.55
N PRO A 578 0.03 -18.27 -58.20
CA PRO A 578 1.38 -17.95 -57.77
C PRO A 578 1.55 -16.44 -57.53
N GLU A 579 2.40 -16.07 -56.56
CA GLU A 579 2.74 -14.68 -56.18
C GLU A 579 1.66 -13.86 -55.48
N ILE A 580 0.50 -14.46 -55.15
CA ILE A 580 -0.48 -13.78 -54.28
C ILE A 580 0.06 -13.76 -52.85
N PRO A 581 0.12 -12.59 -52.19
CA PRO A 581 0.51 -12.49 -50.79
C PRO A 581 -0.41 -13.34 -49.90
N PRO A 582 0.13 -14.07 -48.91
CA PRO A 582 -0.70 -14.80 -47.96
C PRO A 582 -1.50 -13.84 -47.07
N LEU A 583 -2.60 -14.33 -46.50
CA LEU A 583 -3.22 -13.72 -45.34
C LEU A 583 -2.27 -13.84 -44.16
N VAL A 584 -1.87 -12.69 -43.61
CA VAL A 584 -1.01 -12.62 -42.44
C VAL A 584 -1.89 -12.41 -41.22
N THR A 585 -1.86 -13.34 -40.27
CA THR A 585 -2.54 -13.20 -38.98
C THR A 585 -1.52 -13.19 -37.87
N THR A 586 -1.56 -12.16 -37.02
CA THR A 586 -0.67 -12.02 -35.87
C THR A 586 -1.47 -11.91 -34.58
N TRP A 587 -1.01 -12.59 -33.52
CA TRP A 587 -1.56 -12.48 -32.17
C TRP A 587 -0.45 -12.35 -31.15
N ALA A 588 -0.72 -11.72 -30.01
CA ALA A 588 0.24 -11.56 -28.93
C ALA A 588 0.60 -12.92 -28.31
N ASP A 589 1.86 -13.07 -27.91
CA ASP A 589 2.32 -14.21 -27.13
C ASP A 589 1.53 -14.28 -25.80
N PRO A 590 0.85 -15.40 -25.49
CA PRO A 590 -0.02 -15.49 -24.32
C PRO A 590 0.70 -15.26 -22.99
N GLN A 591 1.96 -15.67 -22.87
CA GLN A 591 2.72 -15.52 -21.63
C GLN A 591 3.06 -14.05 -21.39
N TYR A 592 3.56 -13.37 -22.41
CA TYR A 592 3.90 -11.95 -22.29
C TYR A 592 2.67 -11.05 -22.19
N LEU A 593 1.56 -11.43 -22.85
CA LEU A 593 0.28 -10.76 -22.68
C LEU A 593 -0.22 -10.90 -21.24
N ALA A 594 -0.15 -12.10 -20.65
CA ALA A 594 -0.49 -12.32 -19.26
C ALA A 594 0.37 -11.44 -18.33
N MET A 595 1.69 -11.45 -18.50
CA MET A 595 2.62 -10.60 -17.74
C MET A 595 2.25 -9.12 -17.82
N PHE A 596 1.95 -8.61 -19.03
CA PHE A 596 1.51 -7.23 -19.22
C PHE A 596 0.20 -6.92 -18.49
N THR A 597 -0.79 -7.81 -18.59
CA THR A 597 -2.06 -7.62 -17.88
C THR A 597 -1.92 -7.74 -16.36
N ASP A 598 -1.02 -8.59 -15.86
CA ASP A 598 -0.79 -8.75 -14.42
C ASP A 598 -0.04 -7.55 -13.83
N ASP A 599 0.89 -6.96 -14.60
CA ASP A 599 1.54 -5.69 -14.25
C ASP A 599 0.50 -4.56 -14.15
N ILE A 600 -0.46 -4.49 -15.09
CA ILE A 600 -1.58 -3.53 -15.05
C ILE A 600 -2.47 -3.76 -13.83
N LYS A 601 -2.92 -4.99 -13.57
CA LYS A 601 -3.78 -5.34 -12.42
C LYS A 601 -3.10 -5.00 -11.09
N SER A 602 -1.79 -5.26 -10.99
CA SER A 602 -0.99 -4.97 -9.80
C SER A 602 -0.84 -3.46 -9.57
N LEU A 603 -0.70 -2.68 -10.65
CA LEU A 603 -0.60 -1.22 -10.59
C LEU A 603 -1.95 -0.56 -10.28
N ARG A 604 -3.06 -1.12 -10.77
CA ARG A 604 -4.40 -0.54 -10.69
C ARG A 604 -4.83 -0.02 -9.31
N PRO A 605 -4.69 -0.77 -8.19
CA PRO A 605 -5.13 -0.28 -6.87
C PRO A 605 -4.27 0.86 -6.31
N GLN A 606 -3.14 1.17 -6.95
CA GLN A 606 -2.17 2.16 -6.46
C GLN A 606 -2.32 3.54 -7.11
N VAL A 607 -3.11 3.64 -8.19
CA VAL A 607 -3.18 4.82 -9.06
C VAL A 607 -4.63 5.21 -9.34
N ASP A 608 -4.85 6.49 -9.64
CA ASP A 608 -6.17 7.03 -10.01
C ASP A 608 -6.40 6.92 -11.52
N VAL A 609 -5.35 7.16 -12.32
CA VAL A 609 -5.39 7.03 -13.79
C VAL A 609 -4.26 6.11 -14.23
N LEU A 610 -4.56 5.12 -15.07
CA LEU A 610 -3.56 4.18 -15.59
C LEU A 610 -3.45 4.30 -17.12
N ILE A 611 -2.25 4.61 -17.60
CA ILE A 611 -1.90 4.71 -19.01
C ILE A 611 -1.09 3.47 -19.40
N ALA A 612 -1.66 2.66 -20.30
CA ALA A 612 -0.95 1.54 -20.90
C ALA A 612 -0.40 1.98 -22.26
N SER A 613 0.92 2.03 -22.38
CA SER A 613 1.60 2.52 -23.58
C SER A 613 2.22 1.37 -24.38
N CYS A 614 2.11 1.41 -25.70
CA CYS A 614 2.53 0.31 -26.56
C CYS A 614 3.22 0.81 -27.82
N HIS A 615 4.48 0.40 -28.00
CA HIS A 615 5.21 0.59 -29.25
C HIS A 615 4.99 -0.62 -30.16
N TRP A 616 4.30 -0.42 -31.27
CA TRP A 616 3.81 -1.50 -32.13
C TRP A 616 3.54 -1.02 -33.57
N GLY A 617 2.92 -1.89 -34.36
CA GLY A 617 2.37 -1.56 -35.66
C GLY A 617 3.34 -1.71 -36.80
N LEU A 618 2.80 -1.58 -38.01
CA LEU A 618 3.54 -1.59 -39.27
C LEU A 618 2.76 -0.75 -40.28
N GLY A 619 3.36 0.33 -40.77
CA GLY A 619 2.69 1.21 -41.73
C GLY A 619 1.45 1.89 -41.16
N LYS A 620 0.40 2.07 -41.98
CA LYS A 620 -0.81 2.85 -41.63
C LYS A 620 -2.02 2.00 -41.21
N GLU A 621 -1.79 0.73 -40.86
CA GLU A 621 -2.85 -0.22 -40.52
C GLU A 621 -2.91 -0.52 -39.02
N VAL A 622 -4.11 -0.75 -38.51
CA VAL A 622 -4.32 -1.34 -37.17
C VAL A 622 -4.33 -2.86 -37.35
N LEU A 623 -3.33 -3.52 -36.77
CA LEU A 623 -3.12 -4.95 -36.91
C LEU A 623 -3.87 -5.73 -35.82
N THR A 624 -4.21 -6.99 -36.09
CA THR A 624 -5.03 -7.83 -35.20
C THR A 624 -4.47 -7.95 -33.78
N TYR A 625 -3.16 -8.07 -33.63
CA TYR A 625 -2.51 -8.16 -32.31
C TYR A 625 -2.57 -6.83 -31.54
N MET A 626 -2.59 -5.68 -32.23
CA MET A 626 -2.70 -4.36 -31.58
C MET A 626 -4.07 -4.24 -30.90
N GLU A 627 -5.14 -4.66 -31.57
CA GLU A 627 -6.47 -4.73 -30.96
C GLU A 627 -6.52 -5.67 -29.76
N GLN A 628 -5.93 -6.86 -29.89
CA GLN A 628 -5.89 -7.84 -28.81
C GLN A 628 -5.19 -7.28 -27.56
N ILE A 629 -4.01 -6.69 -27.73
CA ILE A 629 -3.24 -6.11 -26.61
C ILE A 629 -3.99 -4.93 -26.01
N ALA A 630 -4.54 -4.03 -26.83
CA ALA A 630 -5.26 -2.86 -26.33
C ALA A 630 -6.49 -3.25 -25.50
N LYS A 631 -7.31 -4.19 -25.99
CA LYS A 631 -8.50 -4.68 -25.26
C LYS A 631 -8.09 -5.38 -23.96
N ALA A 632 -7.06 -6.22 -23.99
CA ALA A 632 -6.54 -6.90 -22.81
C ALA A 632 -6.01 -5.90 -21.75
N ALA A 633 -5.35 -4.81 -22.17
CA ALA A 633 -4.88 -3.77 -21.26
C ALA A 633 -6.04 -3.07 -20.54
N ILE A 634 -7.09 -2.71 -21.29
CA ILE A 634 -8.30 -2.08 -20.75
C ILE A 634 -9.02 -3.03 -19.79
N ASP A 635 -9.20 -4.31 -20.16
CA ASP A 635 -9.82 -5.34 -19.31
C ASP A 635 -9.01 -5.57 -18.01
N ALA A 636 -7.69 -5.43 -18.07
CA ALA A 636 -6.81 -5.53 -16.91
C ALA A 636 -6.87 -4.30 -15.98
N GLY A 637 -7.42 -3.17 -16.43
CA GLY A 637 -7.62 -1.97 -15.62
C GLY A 637 -6.97 -0.69 -16.15
N ALA A 638 -6.36 -0.69 -17.34
CA ALA A 638 -5.90 0.54 -17.97
C ALA A 638 -7.08 1.47 -18.30
N ASP A 639 -6.90 2.78 -18.17
CA ASP A 639 -7.93 3.77 -18.48
C ASP A 639 -7.80 4.33 -19.89
N VAL A 640 -6.60 4.31 -20.44
CA VAL A 640 -6.31 4.66 -21.82
C VAL A 640 -5.17 3.81 -22.35
N VAL A 641 -5.25 3.48 -23.63
CA VAL A 641 -4.15 2.87 -24.39
C VAL A 641 -3.51 3.92 -25.29
N MET A 642 -2.20 4.10 -25.13
CA MET A 642 -1.37 5.06 -25.84
C MET A 642 -0.43 4.31 -26.80
N GLY A 643 -0.79 4.26 -28.08
CA GLY A 643 -0.02 3.60 -29.14
C GLY A 643 0.93 4.54 -29.88
N HIS A 644 2.09 4.02 -30.28
CA HIS A 644 3.14 4.70 -31.05
C HIS A 644 4.01 3.69 -31.82
N GLY A 645 4.92 4.18 -32.66
CA GLY A 645 5.79 3.35 -33.51
C GLY A 645 5.51 3.39 -35.02
N PRO A 646 4.25 3.52 -35.48
CA PRO A 646 3.96 3.71 -36.90
C PRO A 646 4.44 5.04 -37.50
N HIS A 647 4.87 6.00 -36.68
CA HIS A 647 5.22 7.38 -37.07
C HIS A 647 4.12 8.12 -37.85
N HIS A 648 2.89 7.61 -37.77
CA HIS A 648 1.70 8.16 -38.40
C HIS A 648 0.52 8.14 -37.43
N PRO A 649 -0.43 9.09 -37.56
CA PRO A 649 -1.69 9.01 -36.85
C PRO A 649 -2.45 7.77 -37.30
N LEU A 650 -2.84 6.94 -36.35
CA LEU A 650 -3.73 5.80 -36.57
C LEU A 650 -5.10 6.10 -35.95
N PRO A 651 -6.13 5.29 -36.26
CA PRO A 651 -7.48 5.51 -35.78
C PRO A 651 -7.55 5.53 -34.25
N ILE A 652 -8.58 6.19 -33.74
CA ILE A 652 -8.99 6.14 -32.34
C ILE A 652 -10.22 5.23 -32.24
N SER A 653 -10.26 4.37 -31.23
CA SER A 653 -11.41 3.54 -30.89
C SER A 653 -11.76 3.63 -29.42
N PHE A 654 -12.89 3.02 -29.04
CA PHE A 654 -13.31 2.90 -27.64
C PHE A 654 -13.62 1.44 -27.33
N TYR A 655 -13.18 0.99 -26.16
CA TYR A 655 -13.52 -0.33 -25.63
C TYR A 655 -13.84 -0.19 -24.14
N ASN A 656 -14.98 -0.71 -23.69
CA ASN A 656 -15.51 -0.46 -22.34
C ASN A 656 -15.51 1.03 -21.94
N GLN A 657 -15.95 1.89 -22.87
CA GLN A 657 -15.97 3.37 -22.75
C GLN A 657 -14.60 4.04 -22.60
N LYS A 658 -13.50 3.29 -22.70
CA LYS A 658 -12.14 3.81 -22.55
C LYS A 658 -11.46 3.99 -23.91
N PRO A 659 -10.73 5.10 -24.13
CA PRO A 659 -10.13 5.40 -25.41
C PRO A 659 -8.88 4.56 -25.70
N ILE A 660 -8.72 4.18 -26.96
CA ILE A 660 -7.52 3.55 -27.50
C ILE A 660 -7.03 4.43 -28.66
N PHE A 661 -5.83 4.99 -28.49
CA PHE A 661 -5.11 5.66 -29.57
C PHE A 661 -4.15 4.63 -30.18
N TYR A 662 -4.43 4.11 -31.38
CA TYR A 662 -3.57 3.07 -31.96
C TYR A 662 -2.19 3.61 -32.40
N GLY A 663 -2.06 4.91 -32.61
CA GLY A 663 -0.83 5.55 -33.07
C GLY A 663 -0.97 7.06 -32.99
N LEU A 664 -0.20 7.70 -32.10
CA LEU A 664 -0.16 9.16 -31.96
C LEU A 664 0.75 9.83 -33.00
N GLY A 665 1.51 9.07 -33.79
CA GLY A 665 2.49 9.61 -34.74
C GLY A 665 3.65 10.32 -34.05
N SER A 666 4.34 11.20 -34.78
CA SER A 666 5.55 11.86 -34.29
C SER A 666 5.23 13.25 -33.73
N PHE A 667 5.68 13.53 -32.50
CA PHE A 667 5.44 14.82 -31.85
C PHE A 667 6.54 15.83 -32.14
N SER A 668 7.81 15.45 -31.89
CA SER A 668 8.98 16.30 -32.10
C SER A 668 10.09 15.41 -32.64
N PHE A 669 10.31 15.40 -33.96
CA PHE A 669 11.15 14.38 -34.61
C PHE A 669 11.85 14.95 -35.86
N HIS A 670 13.12 15.35 -35.72
CA HIS A 670 13.85 16.06 -36.78
C HIS A 670 14.34 15.12 -37.90
N MET A 671 14.96 14.00 -37.51
CA MET A 671 15.70 13.10 -38.38
C MET A 671 15.10 11.71 -38.31
N GLY A 672 14.85 11.11 -39.46
CA GLY A 672 14.24 9.79 -39.56
C GLY A 672 15.16 8.61 -39.39
N HIS A 673 14.56 7.43 -39.47
CA HIS A 673 15.29 6.17 -39.63
C HIS A 673 16.20 6.26 -40.88
N LEU A 674 17.42 5.73 -40.75
CA LEU A 674 18.46 5.74 -41.80
C LEU A 674 19.01 7.13 -42.18
N GLY A 675 18.83 8.16 -41.33
CA GLY A 675 19.49 9.46 -41.50
C GLY A 675 18.86 10.36 -42.57
N LEU A 676 17.63 10.09 -43.00
CA LEU A 676 16.87 10.92 -43.93
C LEU A 676 16.14 12.05 -43.19
N ALA A 677 16.24 13.28 -43.69
CA ALA A 677 15.49 14.42 -43.15
C ALA A 677 13.97 14.22 -43.36
N HIS A 678 13.16 14.50 -42.32
CA HIS A 678 11.71 14.34 -42.38
C HIS A 678 11.00 15.64 -42.78
N GLY A 679 10.14 15.58 -43.81
CA GLY A 679 9.37 16.73 -44.31
C GLY A 679 7.84 16.67 -44.11
N ASP A 680 7.23 15.49 -44.08
CA ASP A 680 5.76 15.35 -44.26
C ASP A 680 5.03 14.57 -43.15
N TRP A 681 5.61 14.48 -41.95
CA TRP A 681 4.98 13.77 -40.84
C TRP A 681 3.93 14.61 -40.12
N VAL A 682 2.87 13.94 -39.67
CA VAL A 682 1.78 14.49 -38.86
C VAL A 682 1.75 13.70 -37.56
N GLY A 683 1.70 14.38 -36.43
CA GLY A 683 1.44 13.76 -35.14
C GLY A 683 0.14 14.21 -34.53
N LEU A 684 -0.23 13.57 -33.44
CA LEU A 684 -1.36 13.90 -32.59
C LEU A 684 -0.85 14.28 -31.20
N LEU A 685 -1.30 15.42 -30.69
CA LEU A 685 -1.28 15.74 -29.28
C LEU A 685 -2.60 15.26 -28.68
N GLY A 686 -2.60 14.02 -28.16
CA GLY A 686 -3.77 13.40 -27.56
C GLY A 686 -4.13 14.06 -26.23
N SER A 687 -5.43 14.21 -25.96
CA SER A 687 -5.93 14.91 -24.79
C SER A 687 -7.12 14.19 -24.15
N LEU A 688 -7.05 14.03 -22.83
CA LEU A 688 -8.16 13.53 -22.01
C LEU A 688 -8.50 14.58 -20.96
N GLU A 689 -9.76 15.02 -20.94
CA GLU A 689 -10.30 15.84 -19.85
C GLU A 689 -11.33 15.05 -19.04
N PHE A 690 -11.17 14.94 -17.73
CA PHE A 690 -12.09 14.15 -16.89
C PHE A 690 -12.31 14.75 -15.50
N HIS A 691 -13.53 14.56 -14.99
CA HIS A 691 -14.05 15.09 -13.72
C HIS A 691 -14.03 14.03 -12.61
N GLU A 692 -14.27 14.45 -11.35
CA GLU A 692 -14.09 13.71 -10.09
C GLU A 692 -14.71 12.30 -9.99
N GLU A 693 -15.67 11.93 -10.84
CA GLU A 693 -16.40 10.66 -10.75
C GLU A 693 -15.91 9.58 -11.72
N ASN A 694 -15.07 9.95 -12.69
CA ASN A 694 -14.72 9.07 -13.79
C ASN A 694 -13.23 8.69 -13.74
N SER A 695 -12.94 7.38 -13.78
CA SER A 695 -11.75 6.90 -14.47
C SER A 695 -11.80 7.39 -15.93
N ALA A 696 -10.74 7.29 -16.75
CA ALA A 696 -10.81 7.87 -18.11
C ALA A 696 -11.94 7.29 -19.02
N GLY A 697 -12.69 6.27 -18.56
CA GLY A 697 -13.93 5.74 -19.14
C GLY A 697 -15.14 6.69 -19.20
N GLY A 698 -14.94 7.99 -18.97
CA GLY A 698 -15.92 9.05 -19.21
C GLY A 698 -15.26 10.39 -19.50
N ALA A 699 -14.01 10.36 -19.98
CA ALA A 699 -13.25 11.56 -20.33
C ALA A 699 -13.77 12.18 -21.64
N LYS A 700 -13.73 13.51 -21.73
CA LYS A 700 -13.80 14.22 -23.00
C LYS A 700 -12.49 13.94 -23.74
N VAL A 701 -12.57 13.15 -24.81
CA VAL A 701 -11.42 12.75 -25.62
C VAL A 701 -11.28 13.70 -26.79
N SER A 702 -10.07 14.22 -26.99
CA SER A 702 -9.74 15.06 -28.14
C SER A 702 -8.28 14.92 -28.53
N PHE A 703 -7.91 15.48 -29.66
CA PHE A 703 -6.52 15.66 -30.05
C PHE A 703 -6.36 16.90 -30.93
N ARG A 704 -5.13 17.42 -30.99
CA ARG A 704 -4.72 18.45 -31.95
C ARG A 704 -3.63 17.90 -32.84
N PHE A 705 -3.57 18.36 -34.09
CA PHE A 705 -2.49 17.97 -34.99
C PHE A 705 -1.21 18.70 -34.63
N VAL A 706 -0.08 18.02 -34.78
CA VAL A 706 1.26 18.60 -34.63
C VAL A 706 2.11 18.35 -35.86
N ARG A 707 2.96 19.33 -36.16
CA ARG A 707 3.96 19.35 -37.22
C ARG A 707 5.27 19.91 -36.63
N HIS A 708 6.37 19.75 -37.33
CA HIS A 708 7.63 20.45 -37.04
C HIS A 708 8.04 21.33 -38.22
N ASN A 709 8.79 22.38 -37.95
CA ASN A 709 9.37 23.21 -39.01
C ASN A 709 10.83 22.81 -39.28
N LYS A 710 11.47 23.50 -40.24
CA LYS A 710 12.87 23.29 -40.61
C LYS A 710 13.88 23.55 -39.48
N ASP A 711 13.47 24.27 -38.44
CA ASP A 711 14.26 24.61 -37.26
C ASP A 711 13.97 23.61 -36.12
N ASN A 712 13.30 22.49 -36.44
CA ASN A 712 12.84 21.45 -35.52
C ASN A 712 11.91 21.95 -34.39
N GLU A 713 11.26 23.10 -34.58
CA GLU A 713 10.26 23.60 -33.63
C GLU A 713 8.93 22.88 -33.87
N THR A 714 8.42 22.19 -32.85
CA THR A 714 7.08 21.58 -32.89
C THR A 714 6.03 22.68 -32.84
N TYR A 715 5.03 22.63 -33.71
CA TYR A 715 3.89 23.56 -33.74
C TYR A 715 2.56 22.82 -33.94
N LEU A 716 1.47 23.43 -33.49
CA LEU A 716 0.11 22.93 -33.68
C LEU A 716 -0.38 23.27 -35.10
N SER A 717 -0.93 22.29 -35.81
CA SER A 717 -1.51 22.45 -37.14
C SER A 717 -3.04 22.49 -37.05
N HIS A 718 -3.68 23.36 -37.83
CA HIS A 718 -5.13 23.49 -37.82
C HIS A 718 -5.76 22.31 -38.59
N PRO A 719 -6.92 21.75 -38.18
CA PRO A 719 -7.56 20.64 -38.89
C PRO A 719 -7.81 20.87 -40.39
N GLU A 720 -8.03 22.12 -40.80
CA GLU A 720 -8.17 22.52 -42.22
C GLU A 720 -6.88 22.38 -43.03
N ASP A 721 -5.71 22.41 -42.40
CA ASP A 721 -4.43 22.17 -43.07
C ASP A 721 -4.14 20.66 -43.19
N GLU A 722 -4.91 19.83 -42.48
CA GLU A 722 -4.73 18.37 -42.37
C GLU A 722 -5.93 17.57 -42.92
N LYS A 723 -6.65 18.12 -43.92
CA LYS A 723 -7.92 17.57 -44.45
C LYS A 723 -7.87 16.08 -44.79
N ASP A 724 -6.81 15.65 -45.46
CA ASP A 724 -6.65 14.25 -45.87
C ASP A 724 -6.47 13.34 -44.65
N THR A 725 -5.71 13.79 -43.65
CA THR A 725 -5.51 13.08 -42.39
C THR A 725 -6.80 13.02 -41.58
N VAL A 726 -7.56 14.13 -41.50
CA VAL A 726 -8.88 14.18 -40.84
C VAL A 726 -9.86 13.22 -41.50
N ALA A 727 -9.95 13.22 -42.84
CA ALA A 727 -10.83 12.33 -43.58
C ALA A 727 -10.45 10.86 -43.38
N MET A 728 -9.16 10.55 -43.42
CA MET A 728 -8.62 9.21 -43.16
C MET A 728 -8.95 8.74 -41.75
N LEU A 729 -8.64 9.54 -40.72
CA LEU A 729 -8.90 9.19 -39.32
C LEU A 729 -10.40 9.03 -39.05
N THR A 730 -11.24 9.91 -39.60
CA THR A 730 -12.70 9.83 -39.44
C THR A 730 -13.25 8.53 -40.03
N ALA A 731 -12.88 8.21 -41.28
CA ALA A 731 -13.37 7.02 -41.96
C ALA A 731 -12.87 5.72 -41.31
N THR A 732 -11.65 5.72 -40.79
CA THR A 732 -11.05 4.54 -40.16
C THR A 732 -11.50 4.35 -38.71
N SER A 733 -11.61 5.42 -37.91
CA SER A 733 -12.18 5.39 -36.55
C SER A 733 -13.63 4.94 -36.54
N GLN A 734 -14.43 5.32 -37.54
CA GLN A 734 -15.81 4.88 -37.66
C GLN A 734 -15.93 3.35 -37.77
N LYS A 735 -14.98 2.68 -38.45
CA LYS A 735 -14.92 1.21 -38.53
C LYS A 735 -14.69 0.55 -37.17
N TYR A 736 -14.06 1.27 -36.25
CA TYR A 736 -13.82 0.83 -34.87
C TYR A 736 -14.83 1.42 -33.87
N GLY A 737 -15.98 1.92 -34.35
CA GLY A 737 -17.06 2.39 -33.50
C GLY A 737 -16.80 3.72 -32.79
N ALA A 738 -15.98 4.60 -33.39
CA ALA A 738 -15.75 5.96 -32.89
C ALA A 738 -16.20 7.02 -33.90
N THR A 739 -16.82 8.09 -33.38
CA THR A 739 -17.21 9.28 -34.15
C THR A 739 -16.24 10.41 -33.85
N LEU A 740 -15.67 11.02 -34.91
CA LEU A 740 -14.79 12.18 -34.82
C LEU A 740 -15.47 13.44 -35.38
N TRP A 741 -15.22 14.60 -34.76
CA TRP A 741 -15.65 15.89 -35.29
C TRP A 741 -14.66 17.01 -34.90
N ALA A 742 -14.50 17.99 -35.78
CA ALA A 742 -13.69 19.19 -35.52
C ALA A 742 -14.49 20.24 -34.75
N ASP A 743 -13.86 20.90 -33.79
CA ASP A 743 -14.36 22.11 -33.12
C ASP A 743 -13.16 22.98 -32.71
N GLY A 744 -12.99 24.09 -33.44
CA GLY A 744 -11.78 24.93 -33.40
C GLY A 744 -10.54 24.16 -33.85
N ASP A 745 -9.45 24.32 -33.10
CA ASP A 745 -8.16 23.66 -33.37
C ASP A 745 -8.12 22.17 -32.99
N SER A 746 -9.20 21.64 -32.41
CA SER A 746 -9.26 20.29 -31.84
C SER A 746 -10.20 19.38 -32.62
N ILE A 747 -9.83 18.10 -32.72
CA ILE A 747 -10.72 17.02 -33.11
C ILE A 747 -11.17 16.29 -31.85
N TYR A 748 -12.48 16.17 -31.66
CA TYR A 748 -13.07 15.43 -30.55
C TYR A 748 -13.47 14.02 -30.99
N ALA A 749 -13.45 13.08 -30.05
CA ALA A 749 -13.78 11.68 -30.26
C ALA A 749 -14.78 11.18 -29.21
N LYS A 750 -15.74 10.35 -29.63
CA LYS A 750 -16.66 9.62 -28.74
C LYS A 750 -17.04 8.25 -29.32
N PRO A 751 -17.52 7.30 -28.50
CA PRO A 751 -18.14 6.07 -29.00
C PRO A 751 -19.34 6.41 -29.90
N SER A 752 -19.46 5.68 -31.02
CA SER A 752 -20.55 5.81 -32.00
C SER A 752 -21.87 5.21 -31.55
#